data_AF-A0A953F2J4-F1
#
_entry.id   AF-A0A953F2J4-F1
#
_cell.length_a   1.000
_cell.length_b   1.000
_cell.length_c   1.000
_cell.angle_alpha   90.00
_cell.angle_beta   90.00
_cell.angle_gamma   90.00
#
_symmetry.space_group_name_H-M   'P 1'
#
loop_
_entity.id
_entity.type
_entity.pdbx_description
1 polymer ?
#
loop_
_entity_poly.entity_id
_entity_poly.type
_entity_poly.pdbx_seq_one_letter_code
_entity_poly.pdbx_strand_id
1 'polypeptide(L)'
;MKTAVMLALANARRRPARLLLTTLAMIAASALVVWTVSGYDALVSGFDEQTTEYLGRYDYFLSPNSDESAPRLKEWLTALADDPDVEAADPVLQATVEVRSDKQTTADGPPTADRSGAKNVANGSANSNAKSPAPSSPRGRRGGPVGRRRGMSFGGPTLVGARAALPPYELLEGTWIDQDPNLRNAAISQQSAEQLQVGLGDEVLVIAGTKEYRLTIIGIVAQPQSAPSIPRPSPTGRPMMVRASRSMGPATSALYVPLALAEKIAQRPGEIDLVSVKLRSDTNAADFQKRWLDRWSKAKADVALVGEQQLHDALESGFMAASIRKQAWAATGLALLAALFIAFTTLSMGVAERVRQLAMLRAIGLSRGQIAMIVLIESLVLALLGWAGGLAAGWGVLTLVAAAKPDLFRMGASLGGWCVALSGLSALGGALAAAIWPAWRAASVQPLEAMVPHRPKGPSHKQLWFAAAIGVLLIAVNPLLVFVLPIGEALRYGVHAAIGCTSMAIGFLLVAPLAIVAAERLLGPALARLLRLEPRLLSAQLSGNRWRAAGAALALTVGLGLYVSMMVWGYSMLGPFTPGDWTPDMLVAFQRGGLPDAELEPLRQTPGVIADQFVPLAVEQPRLTSDLTDSERGNSVTRQDNVILIGLDPQVAFGGSNPLIAAQFTDGDPQTAIVKLKQGRHCIVPDHFLAATGLQIGDRISMLPPDKPEQPVEYTIAGAVALPGWHWMTKFSGLRRRHGRAAAMVFAGYDDVRRDFDIRQTNFCWMNIDSNANADQIAAAMRPIADRNLGPVQPVNGQGTWEYGATMFGDSLRVSTPQGVRERIMLRAGDMIWAMCQLPLLTLLITSLGVANTIAASVRARRWELGVWRAIGGTRSAVARSILAEGLLIGLVACLISLAFGVLEGWCGTGVSQYVSFFGGLETPLVVPWSRLASGLGAAILLCLLAALWPAYSTSRSEPLTLLQQGRAMM
;
A
#
# COMPACT_ATOMS: atom_id res chain seq x y z
N MET A 1 48.03 12.71 -14.62
CA MET A 1 46.96 11.70 -14.45
C MET A 1 47.48 10.34 -13.98
N LYS A 2 48.43 9.70 -14.69
CA LYS A 2 48.99 8.38 -14.32
C LYS A 2 49.49 8.29 -12.86
N THR A 3 50.21 9.32 -12.38
CA THR A 3 50.71 9.38 -11.00
C THR A 3 49.60 9.41 -9.94
N ALA A 4 48.52 10.15 -10.20
CA ALA A 4 47.38 10.23 -9.29
C ALA A 4 46.64 8.89 -9.18
N VAL A 5 46.52 8.15 -10.30
CA VAL A 5 45.92 6.81 -10.34
C VAL A 5 46.76 5.81 -9.54
N MET A 6 48.08 5.78 -9.75
CA MET A 6 48.98 4.87 -9.01
C MET A 6 48.93 5.15 -7.50
N LEU A 7 48.94 6.42 -7.09
CA LEU A 7 48.86 6.82 -5.69
C LEU A 7 47.52 6.46 -5.06
N ALA A 8 46.41 6.63 -5.78
CA ALA A 8 45.08 6.23 -5.31
C ALA A 8 44.98 4.71 -5.09
N LEU A 9 45.45 3.91 -6.05
CA LEU A 9 45.46 2.44 -5.95
C LEU A 9 46.40 1.93 -4.84
N ALA A 10 47.58 2.54 -4.69
CA ALA A 10 48.51 2.19 -3.62
C ALA A 10 47.90 2.48 -2.24
N ASN A 11 47.19 3.61 -2.11
CA ASN A 11 46.50 3.96 -0.88
C ASN A 11 45.35 3.01 -0.54
N ALA A 12 44.56 2.64 -1.55
CA ALA A 12 43.48 1.66 -1.42
C ALA A 12 44.00 0.33 -0.84
N ARG A 13 45.14 -0.16 -1.34
CA ARG A 13 45.76 -1.42 -0.86
C ARG A 13 46.31 -1.34 0.56
N ARG A 14 46.79 -0.19 1.02
CA ARG A 14 47.38 -0.03 2.37
C ARG A 14 46.37 -0.08 3.51
N ARG A 15 45.07 0.10 3.25
CA ARG A 15 44.02 0.12 4.30
C ARG A 15 42.82 -0.76 3.92
N PRO A 16 42.99 -2.10 3.86
CA PRO A 16 41.98 -3.01 3.34
C PRO A 16 40.68 -2.97 4.14
N ALA A 17 40.74 -2.87 5.48
CA ALA A 17 39.54 -2.86 6.32
C ALA A 17 38.61 -1.65 6.06
N ARG A 18 39.18 -0.46 5.78
CA ARG A 18 38.38 0.73 5.43
C ARG A 18 37.75 0.53 4.06
N LEU A 19 38.54 0.11 3.08
CA LEU A 19 38.06 -0.12 1.73
C LEU A 19 36.90 -1.13 1.72
N LEU A 20 37.08 -2.27 2.37
CA LEU A 20 36.12 -3.38 2.43
C LEU A 20 34.77 -2.96 3.03
N LEU A 21 34.77 -2.25 4.16
CA LEU A 21 33.52 -1.80 4.80
C LEU A 21 32.73 -0.83 3.91
N THR A 22 33.45 0.01 3.18
CA THR A 22 32.86 1.07 2.36
C THR A 22 32.39 0.54 1.01
N THR A 23 33.13 -0.41 0.43
CA THR A 23 32.68 -1.14 -0.75
C THR A 23 31.46 -2.00 -0.43
N LEU A 24 31.41 -2.69 0.71
CA LEU A 24 30.23 -3.48 1.11
C LEU A 24 28.97 -2.61 1.23
N ALA A 25 29.09 -1.42 1.83
CA ALA A 25 27.97 -0.50 1.92
C ALA A 25 27.51 0.01 0.54
N MET A 26 28.44 0.34 -0.35
CA MET A 26 28.14 0.76 -1.73
C MET A 26 27.54 -0.40 -2.56
N ILE A 27 28.00 -1.63 -2.35
CA ILE A 27 27.42 -2.85 -2.92
C ILE A 27 25.96 -2.99 -2.47
N ALA A 28 25.70 -2.88 -1.17
CA ALA A 28 24.34 -3.02 -0.65
C ALA A 28 23.40 -1.92 -1.18
N ALA A 29 23.86 -0.67 -1.27
CA ALA A 29 23.08 0.42 -1.85
C ALA A 29 22.82 0.20 -3.35
N SER A 30 23.83 -0.20 -4.12
CA SER A 30 23.67 -0.47 -5.56
C SER A 30 22.80 -1.70 -5.82
N ALA A 31 22.92 -2.74 -4.99
CA ALA A 31 22.07 -3.94 -5.06
C ALA A 31 20.59 -3.62 -4.78
N LEU A 32 20.30 -2.67 -3.87
CA LEU A 32 18.92 -2.22 -3.63
C LEU A 32 18.33 -1.53 -4.86
N VAL A 33 19.09 -0.67 -5.54
CA VAL A 33 18.67 -0.04 -6.81
C VAL A 33 18.39 -1.10 -7.86
N VAL A 34 19.33 -2.03 -8.06
CA VAL A 34 19.19 -3.11 -9.05
C VAL A 34 17.97 -3.97 -8.75
N TRP A 35 17.78 -4.40 -7.48
CA TRP A 35 16.65 -5.23 -7.09
C TRP A 35 15.31 -4.54 -7.32
N THR A 36 15.20 -3.25 -7.02
CA THR A 36 13.93 -2.51 -7.15
C THR A 36 13.62 -2.13 -8.59
N VAL A 37 14.61 -1.68 -9.36
CA VAL A 37 14.43 -1.32 -10.77
C VAL A 37 14.23 -2.56 -11.63
N SER A 38 15.10 -3.57 -11.51
CA SER A 38 14.91 -4.82 -12.27
C SER A 38 13.70 -5.63 -11.81
N GLY A 39 13.30 -5.52 -10.54
CA GLY A 39 12.05 -6.08 -10.07
C GLY A 39 10.82 -5.43 -10.72
N TYR A 40 10.87 -4.12 -10.97
CA TYR A 40 9.85 -3.41 -11.74
C TYR A 40 9.90 -3.79 -13.23
N ASP A 41 11.09 -3.78 -13.84
CA ASP A 41 11.25 -4.13 -15.26
C ASP A 41 10.76 -5.57 -15.54
N ALA A 42 11.05 -6.52 -14.65
CA ALA A 42 10.57 -7.90 -14.77
C ALA A 42 9.05 -8.02 -14.62
N LEU A 43 8.41 -7.10 -13.89
CA LEU A 43 6.96 -7.02 -13.77
C LEU A 43 6.35 -6.43 -15.05
N VAL A 44 6.93 -5.35 -15.58
CA VAL A 44 6.49 -4.70 -16.83
C VAL A 44 6.68 -5.62 -18.04
N SER A 45 7.75 -6.42 -18.08
CA SER A 45 7.98 -7.36 -19.19
C SER A 45 6.90 -8.43 -19.34
N GLY A 46 6.05 -8.63 -18.33
CA GLY A 46 4.90 -9.53 -18.42
C GLY A 46 3.62 -8.84 -18.92
N PHE A 47 3.61 -7.53 -19.12
CA PHE A 47 2.41 -6.81 -19.53
C PHE A 47 2.00 -7.11 -20.97
N ASP A 48 2.94 -7.18 -21.92
CA ASP A 48 2.63 -7.51 -23.32
C ASP A 48 1.98 -8.90 -23.46
N GLU A 49 2.44 -9.87 -22.68
CA GLU A 49 1.83 -11.21 -22.65
C GLU A 49 0.43 -11.15 -22.03
N GLN A 50 0.26 -10.40 -20.93
CA GLN A 50 -1.04 -10.23 -20.29
C GLN A 50 -2.06 -9.48 -21.16
N THR A 51 -1.63 -8.49 -21.95
CA THR A 51 -2.52 -7.77 -22.86
C THR A 51 -2.99 -8.68 -23.99
N THR A 52 -2.07 -9.45 -24.56
CA THR A 52 -2.37 -10.43 -25.61
C THR A 52 -3.28 -11.54 -25.09
N GLU A 53 -2.98 -12.11 -23.92
CA GLU A 53 -3.81 -13.13 -23.25
C GLU A 53 -5.21 -12.58 -22.94
N TYR A 54 -5.34 -11.30 -22.56
CA TYR A 54 -6.64 -10.69 -22.26
C TYR A 54 -7.50 -10.40 -23.49
N LEU A 55 -6.90 -9.96 -24.59
CA LEU A 55 -7.59 -9.73 -25.86
C LEU A 55 -7.99 -11.05 -26.55
N GLY A 56 -7.25 -12.13 -26.27
CA GLY A 56 -7.45 -13.42 -26.92
C GLY A 56 -7.15 -13.30 -28.42
N ARG A 57 -8.09 -13.74 -29.27
CA ARG A 57 -7.91 -13.64 -30.73
C ARG A 57 -8.11 -12.23 -31.29
N TYR A 58 -8.81 -11.36 -30.57
CA TYR A 58 -9.27 -10.06 -31.07
C TYR A 58 -8.17 -9.00 -30.95
N ASP A 59 -8.26 -7.93 -31.75
CA ASP A 59 -7.28 -6.84 -31.71
C ASP A 59 -7.80 -5.66 -30.88
N TYR A 60 -9.12 -5.47 -30.87
CA TYR A 60 -9.79 -4.42 -30.11
C TYR A 60 -11.09 -4.91 -29.48
N PHE A 61 -11.52 -4.21 -28.43
CA PHE A 61 -12.90 -4.21 -27.99
C PHE A 61 -13.46 -2.80 -27.90
N LEU A 62 -14.70 -2.66 -28.34
CA LEU A 62 -15.49 -1.44 -28.24
C LEU A 62 -16.44 -1.56 -27.06
N SER A 63 -16.33 -0.61 -26.14
CA SER A 63 -17.12 -0.54 -24.92
C SER A 63 -17.78 0.82 -24.78
N PRO A 64 -19.02 0.91 -24.26
CA PRO A 64 -19.62 2.17 -23.88
C PRO A 64 -18.94 2.74 -22.62
N ASN A 65 -18.69 4.05 -22.60
CA ASN A 65 -18.13 4.69 -21.40
C ASN A 65 -19.15 4.80 -20.25
N SER A 66 -20.44 4.80 -20.57
CA SER A 66 -21.55 4.93 -19.63
C SER A 66 -22.66 3.90 -19.93
N ASP A 67 -23.39 3.46 -18.90
CA ASP A 67 -24.49 2.51 -19.08
C ASP A 67 -25.63 3.13 -19.94
N GLU A 68 -25.73 4.46 -19.96
CA GLU A 68 -26.66 5.22 -20.81
C GLU A 68 -26.27 5.19 -22.30
N SER A 69 -24.99 4.94 -22.65
CA SER A 69 -24.53 4.87 -24.04
C SER A 69 -24.53 3.45 -24.63
N ALA A 70 -24.78 2.42 -23.82
CA ALA A 70 -24.87 1.02 -24.24
C ALA A 70 -25.91 0.75 -25.37
N PRO A 71 -27.11 1.37 -25.39
CA PRO A 71 -28.07 1.14 -26.46
C PRO A 71 -27.57 1.56 -27.86
N ARG A 72 -26.63 2.51 -27.92
CA ARG A 72 -26.04 3.01 -29.18
C ARG A 72 -24.93 2.11 -29.74
N LEU A 73 -24.46 1.10 -29.00
CA LEU A 73 -23.41 0.20 -29.49
C LEU A 73 -23.84 -0.55 -30.77
N LYS A 74 -25.12 -0.88 -30.88
CA LYS A 74 -25.70 -1.53 -32.07
C LYS A 74 -25.52 -0.74 -33.36
N GLU A 75 -25.61 0.59 -33.27
CA GLU A 75 -25.43 1.47 -34.44
C GLU A 75 -24.00 1.33 -34.99
N TRP A 76 -23.04 1.20 -34.09
CA TRP A 76 -21.63 1.03 -34.44
C TRP A 76 -21.26 -0.40 -34.84
N LEU A 77 -21.96 -1.41 -34.33
CA LEU A 77 -21.74 -2.81 -34.68
C LEU A 77 -21.87 -3.03 -36.20
N THR A 78 -22.97 -2.57 -36.81
CA THR A 78 -23.17 -2.72 -38.25
C THR A 78 -22.10 -1.97 -39.04
N ALA A 79 -21.79 -0.74 -38.64
CA ALA A 79 -20.78 0.06 -39.30
C ALA A 79 -19.35 -0.52 -39.18
N LEU A 80 -19.04 -1.24 -38.10
CA LEU A 80 -17.78 -1.96 -37.91
C LEU A 80 -17.74 -3.25 -38.72
N ALA A 81 -18.85 -4.00 -38.77
CA ALA A 81 -18.95 -5.23 -39.54
C ALA A 81 -18.82 -5.00 -41.05
N ASP A 82 -19.25 -3.83 -41.54
CA ASP A 82 -19.16 -3.45 -42.96
C ASP A 82 -17.81 -2.78 -43.32
N ASP A 83 -16.91 -2.54 -42.36
CA ASP A 83 -15.62 -1.91 -42.61
C ASP A 83 -14.66 -2.89 -43.31
N PRO A 84 -13.98 -2.49 -44.41
CA PRO A 84 -13.12 -3.40 -45.17
C PRO A 84 -11.93 -3.94 -44.34
N ASP A 85 -11.49 -3.18 -43.34
CA ASP A 85 -10.35 -3.52 -42.49
C ASP A 85 -10.71 -4.55 -41.39
N VAL A 86 -12.01 -4.82 -41.19
CA VAL A 86 -12.52 -5.71 -40.13
C VAL A 86 -12.77 -7.11 -40.70
N GLU A 87 -12.22 -8.12 -40.03
CA GLU A 87 -12.46 -9.53 -40.32
C GLU A 87 -13.72 -10.03 -39.61
N ALA A 88 -13.88 -9.67 -38.33
CA ALA A 88 -15.03 -10.04 -37.52
C ALA A 88 -15.35 -8.97 -36.47
N ALA A 89 -16.65 -8.66 -36.29
CA ALA A 89 -17.16 -7.82 -35.23
C ALA A 89 -18.24 -8.60 -34.45
N ASP A 90 -17.85 -9.15 -33.30
CA ASP A 90 -18.69 -10.06 -32.53
C ASP A 90 -19.37 -9.31 -31.37
N PRO A 91 -20.71 -9.25 -31.33
CA PRO A 91 -21.43 -8.69 -30.20
C PRO A 91 -21.38 -9.62 -28.99
N VAL A 92 -21.19 -9.02 -27.81
CA VAL A 92 -21.08 -9.72 -26.53
C VAL A 92 -22.04 -9.12 -25.51
N LEU A 93 -22.84 -9.98 -24.88
CA LEU A 93 -23.68 -9.66 -23.72
C LEU A 93 -23.03 -10.25 -22.48
N GLN A 94 -22.88 -9.47 -21.41
CA GLN A 94 -22.32 -9.90 -20.13
C GLN A 94 -23.35 -9.73 -19.03
N ALA A 95 -23.83 -10.85 -18.49
CA ALA A 95 -24.83 -10.86 -17.43
C ALA A 95 -24.32 -11.60 -16.20
N THR A 96 -24.80 -11.20 -15.03
CA THR A 96 -24.48 -11.91 -13.80
C THR A 96 -25.59 -12.84 -13.42
N VAL A 97 -25.16 -14.07 -13.18
CA VAL A 97 -26.01 -15.18 -12.85
C VAL A 97 -25.36 -15.92 -11.69
N GLU A 98 -26.18 -16.60 -10.91
CA GLU A 98 -25.67 -17.57 -9.96
C GLU A 98 -25.49 -18.90 -10.71
N VAL A 99 -24.33 -19.54 -10.55
CA VAL A 99 -24.05 -20.84 -11.17
C VAL A 99 -23.71 -21.84 -10.09
N ARG A 100 -24.41 -22.96 -10.07
CA ARG A 100 -24.21 -24.08 -9.15
C ARG A 100 -23.87 -25.34 -9.91
N SER A 101 -23.06 -26.21 -9.30
CA SER A 101 -22.81 -27.56 -9.82
C SER A 101 -23.52 -28.60 -8.96
N ASP A 102 -24.03 -29.66 -9.58
CA ASP A 102 -24.67 -30.79 -8.87
C ASP A 102 -23.68 -31.50 -7.91
N LYS A 103 -22.36 -31.30 -8.10
CA LYS A 103 -21.30 -31.80 -7.23
C LYS A 103 -21.13 -31.00 -5.93
N GLN A 104 -21.47 -29.71 -5.91
CA GLN A 104 -21.42 -28.90 -4.67
C GLN A 104 -22.53 -29.29 -3.68
N THR A 105 -23.67 -29.78 -4.16
CA THR A 105 -24.82 -30.21 -3.33
C THR A 105 -24.55 -31.41 -2.43
N THR A 106 -23.45 -32.16 -2.62
CA THR A 106 -23.14 -33.36 -1.82
C THR A 106 -22.08 -33.15 -0.74
N ALA A 107 -21.47 -31.96 -0.65
CA ALA A 107 -20.37 -31.68 0.30
C ALA A 107 -20.83 -31.07 1.64
N ASP A 108 -22.07 -30.56 1.74
CA ASP A 108 -22.64 -30.03 2.98
C ASP A 108 -23.36 -31.13 3.78
N GLY A 109 -22.59 -32.10 4.27
CA GLY A 109 -23.00 -32.95 5.38
C GLY A 109 -22.91 -32.17 6.71
N PRO A 110 -23.75 -32.47 7.72
CA PRO A 110 -23.77 -31.72 8.97
C PRO A 110 -22.40 -31.78 9.67
N PRO A 111 -21.89 -30.68 10.24
CA PRO A 111 -20.67 -30.72 11.04
C PRO A 111 -20.94 -31.55 12.28
N THR A 112 -20.25 -32.68 12.39
CA THR A 112 -20.22 -33.49 13.61
C THR A 112 -19.61 -32.66 14.73
N ALA A 113 -20.42 -32.42 15.76
CA ALA A 113 -19.98 -31.85 17.01
C ALA A 113 -19.08 -32.88 17.73
N ASP A 114 -17.77 -32.71 17.65
CA ASP A 114 -16.91 -32.97 18.81
C ASP A 114 -15.49 -32.45 18.62
N ARG A 115 -15.09 -31.52 19.51
CA ARG A 115 -13.79 -31.47 20.21
C ARG A 115 -13.62 -30.10 20.88
N SER A 116 -14.23 -30.00 22.06
CA SER A 116 -13.64 -29.20 23.14
C SER A 116 -12.44 -29.97 23.71
N GLY A 117 -11.30 -29.31 23.93
CA GLY A 117 -10.12 -30.02 24.43
C GLY A 117 -8.78 -29.28 24.36
N ALA A 118 -8.69 -28.17 25.09
CA ALA A 118 -7.54 -27.80 25.92
C ALA A 118 -6.14 -27.47 25.33
N LYS A 119 -5.66 -26.29 25.78
CA LYS A 119 -4.29 -25.90 26.18
C LYS A 119 -3.35 -25.17 25.19
N ASN A 120 -3.20 -23.88 25.49
CA ASN A 120 -1.93 -23.13 25.46
C ASN A 120 -0.75 -23.95 26.02
N VAL A 121 0.43 -23.94 25.36
CA VAL A 121 1.78 -23.73 25.95
C VAL A 121 2.78 -23.37 24.84
N ALA A 122 3.73 -22.51 25.20
CA ALA A 122 4.82 -21.91 24.42
C ALA A 122 6.01 -22.84 24.04
N ASN A 123 6.91 -22.27 23.22
CA ASN A 123 8.36 -22.52 23.06
C ASN A 123 8.89 -23.76 22.28
N GLY A 124 9.73 -23.48 21.27
CA GLY A 124 11.15 -23.91 21.28
C GLY A 124 11.63 -25.06 20.38
N SER A 125 12.47 -24.71 19.39
CA SER A 125 13.79 -25.33 19.07
C SER A 125 13.94 -26.69 18.33
N ALA A 126 14.80 -26.64 17.29
CA ALA A 126 15.83 -27.61 16.83
C ALA A 126 15.49 -28.93 16.08
N ASN A 127 15.81 -28.92 14.77
CA ASN A 127 16.88 -29.67 14.07
C ASN A 127 17.05 -31.21 14.28
N SER A 128 16.95 -32.01 13.19
CA SER A 128 17.92 -33.09 12.87
C SER A 128 17.68 -33.79 11.52
N ASN A 129 18.78 -34.01 10.78
CA ASN A 129 18.98 -34.77 9.54
C ASN A 129 18.76 -36.29 9.66
N ALA A 130 18.43 -36.97 8.54
CA ALA A 130 19.05 -38.24 8.10
C ALA A 130 18.75 -38.56 6.61
N LYS A 131 19.70 -39.23 5.92
CA LYS A 131 19.85 -39.42 4.46
C LYS A 131 19.86 -40.93 4.07
N SER A 132 19.45 -41.21 2.81
CA SER A 132 19.87 -42.30 1.86
C SER A 132 19.26 -43.73 1.95
N PRO A 133 19.32 -44.61 0.90
CA PRO A 133 19.26 -44.43 -0.59
C PRO A 133 18.46 -45.51 -1.45
N ALA A 134 17.95 -45.11 -2.65
CA ALA A 134 17.74 -45.78 -3.99
C ALA A 134 17.13 -47.24 -4.17
N PRO A 135 16.72 -47.77 -5.38
CA PRO A 135 16.61 -47.21 -6.77
C PRO A 135 15.31 -47.55 -7.62
N SER A 136 15.16 -46.88 -8.79
CA SER A 136 14.47 -47.25 -10.08
C SER A 136 13.03 -47.85 -10.10
N SER A 137 12.01 -47.43 -10.87
CA SER A 137 11.88 -46.95 -12.27
C SER A 137 10.41 -46.45 -12.53
N PRO A 138 9.99 -46.00 -13.73
CA PRO A 138 9.03 -44.90 -13.94
C PRO A 138 7.57 -45.31 -14.20
N ARG A 139 6.59 -44.50 -13.74
CA ARG A 139 5.32 -44.17 -14.45
C ARG A 139 4.38 -43.31 -13.58
N GLY A 140 3.79 -42.29 -14.19
CA GLY A 140 2.50 -41.68 -13.82
C GLY A 140 2.43 -40.92 -12.49
N ARG A 141 2.89 -39.66 -12.45
CA ARG A 141 2.56 -38.75 -11.35
C ARG A 141 1.10 -38.31 -11.45
N ARG A 142 0.21 -39.01 -10.73
CA ARG A 142 -0.96 -38.38 -10.10
C ARG A 142 -0.44 -37.35 -9.09
N GLY A 143 -0.75 -36.07 -9.33
CA GLY A 143 -0.48 -35.01 -8.37
C GLY A 143 -1.23 -35.28 -7.07
N GLY A 144 -0.52 -35.23 -5.93
CA GLY A 144 -1.10 -35.30 -4.60
C GLY A 144 -2.00 -34.09 -4.29
N PRO A 145 -2.75 -34.13 -3.18
CA PRO A 145 -3.71 -33.09 -2.84
C PRO A 145 -3.00 -31.75 -2.71
N VAL A 146 -3.38 -30.81 -3.59
CA VAL A 146 -2.95 -29.42 -3.55
C VAL A 146 -3.34 -28.85 -2.20
N GLY A 147 -2.34 -28.43 -1.42
CA GLY A 147 -2.58 -27.67 -0.20
C GLY A 147 -3.44 -26.45 -0.54
N ARG A 148 -4.59 -26.32 0.14
CA ARG A 148 -5.51 -25.18 0.02
C ARG A 148 -4.74 -23.87 0.20
N ARG A 149 -4.30 -23.25 -0.90
CA ARG A 149 -4.08 -21.81 -0.97
C ARG A 149 -5.46 -21.21 -0.77
N ARG A 150 -5.70 -20.57 0.38
CA ARG A 150 -6.89 -19.74 0.63
C ARG A 150 -6.78 -18.49 -0.25
N GLY A 151 -7.07 -18.66 -1.53
CA GLY A 151 -7.20 -17.62 -2.53
C GLY A 151 -8.57 -16.97 -2.42
N MET A 152 -8.59 -15.67 -2.69
CA MET A 152 -9.76 -14.80 -2.86
C MET A 152 -10.89 -15.54 -3.61
N SER A 153 -12.02 -15.81 -2.94
CA SER A 153 -13.20 -16.43 -3.58
C SER A 153 -13.83 -15.42 -4.53
N PHE A 154 -13.66 -15.63 -5.83
CA PHE A 154 -14.39 -14.90 -6.87
C PHE A 154 -15.83 -15.42 -6.88
N GLY A 155 -16.82 -14.55 -7.12
CA GLY A 155 -18.20 -14.98 -7.36
C GLY A 155 -18.29 -15.99 -8.51
N GLY A 156 -19.43 -16.65 -8.69
CA GLY A 156 -19.66 -17.56 -9.82
C GLY A 156 -19.37 -16.90 -11.18
N PRO A 157 -19.14 -17.70 -12.24
CA PRO A 157 -18.80 -17.18 -13.56
C PRO A 157 -19.84 -16.21 -14.10
N THR A 158 -19.38 -15.21 -14.83
CA THR A 158 -20.23 -14.27 -15.58
C THR A 158 -20.81 -14.99 -16.79
N LEU A 159 -22.13 -14.88 -17.01
CA LEU A 159 -22.75 -15.38 -18.23
C LEU A 159 -22.33 -14.49 -19.39
N VAL A 160 -21.72 -15.07 -20.40
CA VAL A 160 -21.27 -14.35 -21.60
C VAL A 160 -22.00 -14.90 -22.82
N GLY A 161 -22.90 -14.09 -23.38
CA GLY A 161 -23.53 -14.36 -24.66
C GLY A 161 -22.59 -13.93 -25.78
N ALA A 162 -22.13 -14.86 -26.61
CA ALA A 162 -21.23 -14.56 -27.72
C ALA A 162 -21.81 -15.08 -29.04
N ARG A 163 -21.70 -14.27 -30.10
CA ARG A 163 -22.01 -14.68 -31.49
C ARG A 163 -20.78 -15.18 -32.26
N ALA A 164 -19.65 -15.34 -31.58
CA ALA A 164 -18.38 -15.69 -32.19
C ALA A 164 -18.38 -17.13 -32.76
N ALA A 165 -18.02 -17.28 -34.03
CA ALA A 165 -17.96 -18.58 -34.71
C ALA A 165 -16.81 -19.50 -34.23
N LEU A 166 -15.67 -18.91 -33.84
CA LEU A 166 -14.56 -19.62 -33.18
C LEU A 166 -14.42 -19.08 -31.75
N PRO A 167 -13.80 -19.85 -30.83
CA PRO A 167 -13.63 -19.40 -29.46
C PRO A 167 -12.78 -18.11 -29.39
N PRO A 168 -13.15 -17.14 -28.53
CA PRO A 168 -12.37 -15.94 -28.26
C PRO A 168 -10.96 -16.22 -27.75
N TYR A 169 -10.80 -17.33 -27.03
CA TYR A 169 -9.57 -17.76 -26.39
C TYR A 169 -9.26 -19.21 -26.75
N GLU A 170 -8.06 -19.70 -26.42
CA GLU A 170 -7.65 -21.08 -26.70
C GLU A 170 -8.60 -22.09 -26.03
N LEU A 171 -9.05 -23.08 -26.80
CA LEU A 171 -9.88 -24.17 -26.32
C LEU A 171 -8.98 -25.29 -25.78
N LEU A 172 -8.98 -25.48 -24.45
CA LEU A 172 -8.15 -26.47 -23.78
C LEU A 172 -8.73 -27.87 -23.92
N GLU A 173 -10.05 -28.00 -23.80
CA GLU A 173 -10.77 -29.27 -23.90
C GLU A 173 -12.13 -29.07 -24.58
N GLY A 174 -12.61 -30.09 -25.32
CA GLY A 174 -13.97 -30.15 -25.85
C GLY A 174 -14.18 -29.40 -27.17
N THR A 175 -15.38 -28.84 -27.38
CA THR A 175 -15.78 -28.10 -28.59
C THR A 175 -16.36 -26.74 -28.23
N TRP A 176 -16.30 -25.78 -29.17
CA TRP A 176 -16.91 -24.46 -28.99
C TRP A 176 -18.43 -24.51 -29.13
N ILE A 177 -19.11 -23.48 -28.60
CA ILE A 177 -20.57 -23.36 -28.60
C ILE A 177 -21.13 -23.22 -30.03
N ASP A 178 -22.19 -23.99 -30.32
CA ASP A 178 -23.03 -23.81 -31.51
C ASP A 178 -23.92 -22.58 -31.32
N GLN A 179 -24.35 -21.92 -32.40
CA GLN A 179 -25.19 -20.74 -32.34
C GLN A 179 -26.70 -21.05 -32.25
N ASP A 180 -27.12 -22.32 -32.28
CA ASP A 180 -28.52 -22.71 -32.04
C ASP A 180 -28.94 -22.46 -30.58
N PRO A 181 -29.88 -21.53 -30.32
CA PRO A 181 -30.33 -21.21 -28.96
C PRO A 181 -31.11 -22.34 -28.26
N ASN A 182 -31.53 -23.38 -29.00
CA ASN A 182 -32.23 -24.53 -28.43
C ASN A 182 -31.26 -25.53 -27.78
N LEU A 183 -29.99 -25.51 -28.21
CA LEU A 183 -28.93 -26.33 -27.62
C LEU A 183 -28.50 -25.68 -26.31
N ARG A 184 -28.67 -26.39 -25.19
CA ARG A 184 -28.29 -25.91 -23.84
C ARG A 184 -26.81 -26.15 -23.55
N ASN A 185 -25.97 -25.91 -24.54
CA ASN A 185 -24.54 -26.14 -24.47
C ASN A 185 -23.84 -24.87 -23.98
N ALA A 186 -22.82 -25.05 -23.14
CA ALA A 186 -22.00 -23.95 -22.65
C ALA A 186 -20.51 -24.31 -22.71
N ALA A 187 -19.67 -23.31 -22.95
CA ALA A 187 -18.24 -23.42 -22.74
C ALA A 187 -17.87 -22.61 -21.49
N ILE A 188 -16.96 -23.12 -20.66
CA ILE A 188 -16.61 -22.50 -19.39
C ILE A 188 -15.12 -22.16 -19.34
N SER A 189 -14.77 -21.06 -18.68
CA SER A 189 -13.37 -20.75 -18.40
C SER A 189 -12.73 -21.79 -17.47
N GLN A 190 -11.46 -22.12 -17.72
CA GLN A 190 -10.69 -23.07 -16.91
C GLN A 190 -10.78 -22.77 -15.40
N GLN A 191 -10.58 -21.51 -15.02
CA GLN A 191 -10.68 -21.07 -13.63
C GLN A 191 -12.05 -21.39 -13.01
N SER A 192 -13.14 -21.15 -13.75
CA SER A 192 -14.50 -21.38 -13.25
C SER A 192 -14.85 -22.87 -13.22
N ALA A 193 -14.32 -23.65 -14.16
CA ALA A 193 -14.43 -25.11 -14.16
C ALA A 193 -13.76 -25.71 -12.92
N GLU A 194 -12.52 -25.29 -12.62
CA GLU A 194 -11.79 -25.71 -11.42
C GLU A 194 -12.50 -25.27 -10.13
N GLN A 195 -13.04 -24.05 -10.09
CA GLN A 195 -13.74 -23.52 -8.93
C GLN A 195 -15.07 -24.25 -8.65
N LEU A 196 -15.84 -24.55 -9.70
CA LEU A 196 -17.12 -25.28 -9.59
C LEU A 196 -16.93 -26.81 -9.56
N GLN A 197 -15.70 -27.29 -9.77
CA GLN A 197 -15.33 -28.70 -9.89
C GLN A 197 -16.11 -29.45 -10.98
N VAL A 198 -16.27 -28.80 -12.14
CA VAL A 198 -16.99 -29.34 -13.30
C VAL A 198 -16.03 -29.57 -14.47
N GLY A 199 -16.30 -30.61 -15.25
CA GLY A 199 -15.57 -30.96 -16.48
C GLY A 199 -16.51 -31.13 -17.67
N LEU A 200 -15.97 -31.65 -18.78
CA LEU A 200 -16.78 -31.92 -19.98
C LEU A 200 -17.91 -32.91 -19.71
N GLY A 201 -19.11 -32.60 -20.21
CA GLY A 201 -20.32 -33.40 -20.06
C GLY A 201 -21.06 -33.20 -18.73
N ASP A 202 -20.45 -32.51 -17.75
CA ASP A 202 -21.15 -32.16 -16.53
C ASP A 202 -22.21 -31.08 -16.80
N GLU A 203 -23.29 -31.09 -16.01
CA GLU A 203 -24.31 -30.06 -16.04
C GLU A 203 -24.10 -29.01 -14.94
N VAL A 204 -24.36 -27.76 -15.29
CA VAL A 204 -24.38 -26.63 -14.37
C VAL A 204 -25.78 -26.01 -14.35
N LEU A 205 -26.21 -25.60 -13.17
CA LEU A 205 -27.47 -24.89 -12.97
C LEU A 205 -27.20 -23.39 -12.94
N VAL A 206 -27.74 -22.68 -13.93
CA VAL A 206 -27.67 -21.22 -14.02
C VAL A 206 -28.98 -20.63 -13.53
N ILE A 207 -28.92 -19.82 -12.48
CA ILE A 207 -30.06 -19.18 -11.85
C ILE A 207 -30.04 -17.70 -12.23
N ALA A 208 -31.12 -17.26 -12.89
CA ALA A 208 -31.32 -15.87 -13.28
C ALA A 208 -32.69 -15.40 -12.80
N GLY A 209 -32.69 -14.57 -11.74
CA GLY A 209 -33.90 -14.17 -11.04
C GLY A 209 -34.58 -15.38 -10.40
N THR A 210 -35.82 -15.67 -10.81
CA THR A 210 -36.61 -16.82 -10.32
C THR A 210 -36.56 -18.04 -11.24
N LYS A 211 -35.82 -17.96 -12.36
CA LYS A 211 -35.75 -19.03 -13.37
C LYS A 211 -34.42 -19.78 -13.29
N GLU A 212 -34.50 -21.09 -13.46
CA GLU A 212 -33.35 -21.98 -13.48
C GLU A 212 -33.15 -22.57 -14.88
N TYR A 213 -31.90 -22.57 -15.34
CA TYR A 213 -31.49 -23.05 -16.65
C TYR A 213 -30.38 -24.07 -16.46
N ARG A 214 -30.62 -25.32 -16.87
CA ARG A 214 -29.63 -26.39 -16.83
C ARG A 214 -28.84 -26.39 -18.13
N LEU A 215 -27.52 -26.21 -18.05
CA LEU A 215 -26.62 -26.13 -19.20
C LEU A 215 -25.55 -27.24 -19.11
N THR A 216 -25.21 -27.84 -20.24
CA THR A 216 -24.17 -28.88 -20.34
C THR A 216 -22.85 -28.25 -20.75
N ILE A 217 -21.77 -28.54 -20.01
CA ILE A 217 -20.44 -28.07 -20.33
C ILE A 217 -19.86 -28.90 -21.48
N ILE A 218 -19.62 -28.27 -22.63
CA ILE A 218 -19.08 -28.93 -23.84
C ILE A 218 -17.66 -28.49 -24.20
N GLY A 219 -17.14 -27.45 -23.54
CA GLY A 219 -15.81 -26.93 -23.81
C GLY A 219 -15.22 -26.18 -22.61
N ILE A 220 -13.90 -26.22 -22.48
CA ILE A 220 -13.14 -25.46 -21.49
C ILE A 220 -12.17 -24.53 -22.21
N VAL A 221 -12.24 -23.23 -21.93
CA VAL A 221 -11.38 -22.21 -22.56
C VAL A 221 -10.34 -21.66 -21.58
N ALA A 222 -9.12 -21.44 -22.07
CA ALA A 222 -8.07 -20.72 -21.36
C ALA A 222 -8.47 -19.25 -21.28
N GLN A 223 -8.62 -18.71 -20.07
CA GLN A 223 -8.87 -17.28 -19.87
C GLN A 223 -7.86 -16.70 -18.89
N PRO A 224 -7.52 -15.41 -19.03
CA PRO A 224 -6.68 -14.72 -18.08
C PRO A 224 -7.32 -14.75 -16.69
N GLN A 225 -6.52 -14.90 -15.64
CA GLN A 225 -7.04 -15.00 -14.26
C GLN A 225 -7.59 -13.67 -13.70
N SER A 226 -7.24 -12.54 -14.33
CA SER A 226 -7.61 -11.21 -13.84
C SER A 226 -7.70 -10.18 -14.95
N ALA A 227 -8.74 -9.34 -14.92
CA ALA A 227 -8.87 -8.23 -15.85
C ALA A 227 -7.92 -7.07 -15.48
N PRO A 228 -7.27 -6.44 -16.46
CA PRO A 228 -6.58 -5.18 -16.29
C PRO A 228 -7.52 -4.08 -15.78
N SER A 229 -6.99 -3.12 -15.03
CA SER A 229 -7.76 -1.93 -14.61
C SER A 229 -7.62 -0.84 -15.66
N ILE A 230 -8.64 -0.62 -16.47
CA ILE A 230 -8.62 0.42 -17.49
C ILE A 230 -9.07 1.75 -16.86
N PRO A 231 -8.22 2.80 -16.82
CA PRO A 231 -8.60 4.08 -16.26
C PRO A 231 -9.70 4.74 -17.08
N ARG A 232 -10.68 5.37 -16.41
CA ARG A 232 -11.60 6.28 -17.09
C ARG A 232 -11.05 7.71 -17.06
N PRO A 233 -11.10 8.46 -18.17
CA PRO A 233 -11.12 9.91 -18.07
C PRO A 233 -12.37 10.29 -17.28
N SER A 234 -12.22 10.86 -16.09
CA SER A 234 -13.34 11.56 -15.47
C SER A 234 -13.77 12.72 -16.40
N PRO A 235 -15.06 13.15 -16.38
CA PRO A 235 -15.50 14.41 -16.99
C PRO A 235 -14.61 15.62 -16.68
N THR A 236 -13.72 15.53 -15.69
CA THR A 236 -12.72 16.56 -15.34
C THR A 236 -11.28 16.27 -15.71
N GLY A 237 -11.02 15.26 -16.54
CA GLY A 237 -9.66 14.94 -17.00
C GLY A 237 -8.78 14.31 -15.92
N ARG A 238 -9.35 13.91 -14.77
CA ARG A 238 -8.65 13.17 -13.72
C ARG A 238 -8.77 11.65 -13.93
N PRO A 239 -7.71 10.87 -13.72
CA PRO A 239 -7.78 9.42 -13.87
C PRO A 239 -8.64 8.82 -12.75
N MET A 240 -9.79 8.24 -13.10
CA MET A 240 -10.62 7.48 -12.18
C MET A 240 -10.18 6.02 -12.17
N MET A 241 -9.95 5.44 -10.99
CA MET A 241 -9.67 4.01 -10.87
C MET A 241 -10.96 3.23 -10.87
N VAL A 242 -11.33 2.76 -12.05
CA VAL A 242 -12.41 1.80 -12.24
C VAL A 242 -11.74 0.46 -12.52
N ARG A 243 -11.98 -0.52 -11.64
CA ARG A 243 -11.78 -1.93 -12.03
C ARG A 243 -12.56 -2.09 -13.33
N ALA A 244 -12.01 -2.68 -14.40
CA ALA A 244 -12.75 -2.89 -15.65
C ALA A 244 -14.14 -3.40 -15.27
N SER A 245 -15.14 -2.50 -15.40
CA SER A 245 -16.51 -2.83 -15.06
C SER A 245 -16.92 -3.97 -15.99
N ARG A 246 -18.00 -4.70 -15.66
CA ARG A 246 -18.59 -5.67 -16.61
C ARG A 246 -18.80 -5.08 -18.00
N SER A 247 -18.94 -3.76 -18.11
CA SER A 247 -19.10 -3.04 -19.37
C SER A 247 -17.81 -2.67 -20.11
N MET A 248 -16.62 -2.66 -19.46
CA MET A 248 -15.40 -2.11 -20.10
C MET A 248 -14.57 -3.09 -20.91
N GLY A 249 -14.68 -4.39 -20.67
CA GLY A 249 -13.89 -5.39 -21.39
C GLY A 249 -14.44 -6.81 -21.18
N PRO A 250 -13.82 -7.82 -21.79
CA PRO A 250 -14.24 -9.22 -21.63
C PRO A 250 -14.19 -9.69 -20.18
N ALA A 251 -15.15 -10.56 -19.79
CA ALA A 251 -15.13 -11.23 -18.50
C ALA A 251 -13.97 -12.26 -18.43
N THR A 252 -13.24 -12.24 -17.31
CA THR A 252 -12.11 -13.16 -17.04
C THR A 252 -12.50 -14.46 -16.36
N SER A 253 -13.74 -14.55 -15.91
CA SER A 253 -14.37 -15.78 -15.43
C SER A 253 -15.73 -15.85 -16.10
N ALA A 254 -15.75 -16.50 -17.26
CA ALA A 254 -16.92 -16.58 -18.13
C ALA A 254 -17.52 -17.98 -18.21
N LEU A 255 -18.84 -18.02 -18.35
CA LEU A 255 -19.65 -19.12 -18.86
C LEU A 255 -20.25 -18.67 -20.19
N TYR A 256 -19.69 -19.15 -21.28
CA TYR A 256 -20.08 -18.81 -22.64
C TYR A 256 -21.29 -19.60 -23.10
N VAL A 257 -22.29 -18.88 -23.62
CA VAL A 257 -23.48 -19.44 -24.25
C VAL A 257 -23.79 -18.66 -25.54
N PRO A 258 -24.65 -19.19 -26.42
CA PRO A 258 -25.07 -18.46 -27.61
C PRO A 258 -25.76 -17.15 -27.23
N LEU A 259 -25.51 -16.07 -27.98
CA LEU A 259 -26.01 -14.73 -27.65
C LEU A 259 -27.53 -14.73 -27.37
N ALA A 260 -28.32 -15.37 -28.23
CA ALA A 260 -29.77 -15.46 -28.07
C ALA A 260 -30.20 -16.22 -26.80
N LEU A 261 -29.42 -17.21 -26.35
CA LEU A 261 -29.66 -17.90 -25.08
C LEU A 261 -29.29 -16.99 -23.89
N ALA A 262 -28.18 -16.26 -23.97
CA ALA A 262 -27.81 -15.29 -22.94
C ALA A 262 -28.85 -14.19 -22.77
N GLU A 263 -29.37 -13.62 -23.87
CA GLU A 263 -30.44 -12.63 -23.87
C GLU A 263 -31.70 -13.15 -23.15
N LYS A 264 -32.04 -14.43 -23.41
CA LYS A 264 -33.17 -15.12 -22.77
C LYS A 264 -32.96 -15.37 -21.28
N ILE A 265 -31.75 -15.75 -20.87
CA ILE A 265 -31.41 -16.01 -19.46
C ILE A 265 -31.34 -14.68 -18.69
N ALA A 266 -30.68 -13.67 -19.27
CA ALA A 266 -30.47 -12.36 -18.66
C ALA A 266 -31.71 -11.45 -18.70
N GLN A 267 -32.73 -11.81 -19.47
CA GLN A 267 -33.94 -11.00 -19.70
C GLN A 267 -33.64 -9.61 -20.32
N ARG A 268 -32.59 -9.55 -21.15
CA ARG A 268 -32.11 -8.32 -21.83
C ARG A 268 -32.08 -8.54 -23.35
N PRO A 269 -33.24 -8.63 -24.03
CA PRO A 269 -33.30 -8.96 -25.45
C PRO A 269 -32.70 -7.83 -26.30
N GLY A 270 -31.72 -8.16 -27.12
CA GLY A 270 -31.06 -7.18 -27.97
C GLY A 270 -30.26 -6.16 -27.17
N GLU A 271 -29.71 -6.46 -26.01
CA GLU A 271 -28.70 -5.60 -25.40
C GLU A 271 -27.30 -6.15 -25.67
N ILE A 272 -26.33 -5.25 -25.86
CA ILE A 272 -24.93 -5.58 -26.12
C ILE A 272 -24.10 -4.71 -25.19
N ASP A 273 -23.23 -5.34 -24.40
CA ASP A 273 -22.37 -4.63 -23.47
C ASP A 273 -20.99 -4.31 -24.08
N LEU A 274 -20.56 -5.11 -25.05
CA LEU A 274 -19.23 -5.06 -25.66
C LEU A 274 -19.29 -5.56 -27.11
N VAL A 275 -18.45 -4.99 -27.98
CA VAL A 275 -18.19 -5.56 -29.32
C VAL A 275 -16.72 -5.90 -29.43
N SER A 276 -16.40 -7.16 -29.68
CA SER A 276 -15.03 -7.62 -29.92
C SER A 276 -14.72 -7.54 -31.41
N VAL A 277 -13.61 -6.90 -31.78
CA VAL A 277 -13.24 -6.60 -33.17
C VAL A 277 -11.91 -7.27 -33.52
N LYS A 278 -11.94 -8.06 -34.60
CA LYS A 278 -10.77 -8.64 -35.27
C LYS A 278 -10.50 -7.87 -36.55
N LEU A 279 -9.27 -7.38 -36.72
CA LEU A 279 -8.80 -6.77 -37.95
C LEU A 279 -8.21 -7.82 -38.88
N ARG A 280 -8.24 -7.54 -40.18
CA ARG A 280 -7.53 -8.35 -41.18
C ARG A 280 -6.01 -8.19 -41.00
N SER A 281 -5.27 -9.24 -41.33
CA SER A 281 -3.82 -9.32 -41.10
C SER A 281 -2.97 -8.29 -41.88
N ASP A 282 -3.52 -7.67 -42.93
CA ASP A 282 -2.89 -6.64 -43.76
C ASP A 282 -3.19 -5.20 -43.30
N THR A 283 -4.06 -5.03 -42.30
CA THR A 283 -4.51 -3.72 -41.82
C THR A 283 -3.53 -3.11 -40.82
N ASN A 284 -3.23 -1.81 -40.98
CA ASN A 284 -2.53 -1.06 -39.95
C ASN A 284 -3.48 -0.67 -38.81
N ALA A 285 -3.34 -1.34 -37.66
CA ALA A 285 -4.18 -1.14 -36.48
C ALA A 285 -4.21 0.31 -35.97
N ALA A 286 -3.10 1.05 -36.07
CA ALA A 286 -3.01 2.43 -35.61
C ALA A 286 -3.80 3.40 -36.51
N ASP A 287 -3.78 3.17 -37.82
CA ASP A 287 -4.52 3.97 -38.79
C ASP A 287 -6.03 3.71 -38.66
N PHE A 288 -6.43 2.45 -38.48
CA PHE A 288 -7.80 2.05 -38.15
C PHE A 288 -8.29 2.77 -36.89
N GLN A 289 -7.53 2.66 -35.79
CA GLN A 289 -7.90 3.28 -34.52
C GLN A 289 -8.06 4.81 -34.67
N LYS A 290 -7.11 5.48 -35.31
CA LYS A 290 -7.16 6.94 -35.50
C LYS A 290 -8.38 7.38 -36.32
N ARG A 291 -8.69 6.65 -37.39
CA ARG A 291 -9.85 6.89 -38.27
C ARG A 291 -11.17 6.76 -37.52
N TRP A 292 -11.32 5.71 -36.72
CA TRP A 292 -12.54 5.47 -35.95
C TRP A 292 -12.69 6.43 -34.75
N LEU A 293 -11.60 6.74 -34.04
CA LEU A 293 -11.62 7.74 -32.98
C LEU A 293 -12.01 9.14 -33.49
N ASP A 294 -11.52 9.56 -34.67
CA ASP A 294 -11.93 10.83 -35.29
C ASP A 294 -13.41 10.83 -35.67
N ARG A 295 -13.92 9.72 -36.22
CA ARG A 295 -15.34 9.54 -36.55
C ARG A 295 -16.23 9.63 -35.31
N TRP A 296 -15.87 8.95 -34.24
CA TRP A 296 -16.62 8.98 -32.97
C TRP A 296 -16.52 10.34 -32.26
N SER A 297 -15.37 10.99 -32.30
CA SER A 297 -15.19 12.35 -31.78
C SER A 297 -16.14 13.35 -32.48
N LYS A 298 -16.23 13.30 -33.81
CA LYS A 298 -17.17 14.12 -34.59
C LYS A 298 -18.63 13.79 -34.28
N ALA A 299 -18.95 12.51 -34.10
CA ALA A 299 -20.29 12.06 -33.74
C ALA A 299 -20.64 12.30 -32.26
N LYS A 300 -19.68 12.78 -31.44
CA LYS A 300 -19.77 12.85 -29.98
C LYS A 300 -20.24 11.52 -29.36
N ALA A 301 -19.74 10.40 -29.90
CA ALA A 301 -20.07 9.08 -29.41
C ALA A 301 -19.32 8.81 -28.11
N ASP A 302 -20.06 8.39 -27.08
CA ASP A 302 -19.51 8.10 -25.75
C ASP A 302 -19.06 6.62 -25.64
N VAL A 303 -18.07 6.26 -26.46
CA VAL A 303 -17.51 4.91 -26.58
C VAL A 303 -15.99 4.92 -26.44
N ALA A 304 -15.44 3.86 -25.87
CA ALA A 304 -14.00 3.61 -25.78
C ALA A 304 -13.62 2.42 -26.67
N LEU A 305 -12.62 2.64 -27.52
CA LEU A 305 -11.94 1.58 -28.25
C LEU A 305 -10.66 1.24 -27.50
N VAL A 306 -10.53 0.00 -27.08
CA VAL A 306 -9.41 -0.47 -26.29
C VAL A 306 -8.74 -1.62 -27.03
N GLY A 307 -7.46 -1.43 -27.34
CA GLY A 307 -6.60 -2.47 -27.91
C GLY A 307 -5.39 -2.69 -27.02
N GLU A 308 -4.37 -3.33 -27.59
CA GLU A 308 -3.17 -3.75 -26.87
C GLU A 308 -2.45 -2.56 -26.19
N GLN A 309 -2.23 -1.46 -26.90
CA GLN A 309 -1.51 -0.31 -26.37
C GLN A 309 -2.24 0.35 -25.20
N GLN A 310 -3.56 0.54 -25.30
CA GLN A 310 -4.34 1.13 -24.20
C GLN A 310 -4.39 0.21 -22.98
N LEU A 311 -4.39 -1.10 -23.22
CA LEU A 311 -4.39 -2.09 -22.16
C LEU A 311 -3.02 -2.18 -21.47
N HIS A 312 -1.93 -2.08 -22.24
CA HIS A 312 -0.57 -1.99 -21.72
C HIS A 312 -0.41 -0.73 -20.87
N ASP A 313 -0.82 0.43 -21.40
CA ASP A 313 -0.79 1.70 -20.66
C ASP A 313 -1.68 1.63 -19.40
N ALA A 314 -2.81 0.93 -19.45
CA ALA A 314 -3.69 0.68 -18.30
C ALA A 314 -3.05 -0.23 -17.25
N LEU A 315 -2.30 -1.26 -17.66
CA LEU A 315 -1.53 -2.11 -16.75
C LEU A 315 -0.39 -1.33 -16.09
N GLU A 316 0.35 -0.53 -16.86
CA GLU A 316 1.46 0.28 -16.37
C GLU A 316 0.99 1.41 -15.44
N SER A 317 -0.10 2.08 -15.79
CA SER A 317 -0.71 3.13 -14.97
C SER A 317 -1.60 2.59 -13.84
N GLY A 318 -1.86 1.27 -13.82
CA GLY A 318 -2.65 0.58 -12.81
C GLY A 318 -2.11 0.77 -11.40
N PHE A 319 -2.98 0.74 -10.38
CA PHE A 319 -2.62 1.08 -9.00
C PHE A 319 -1.40 0.30 -8.47
N MET A 320 -1.33 -1.00 -8.77
CA MET A 320 -0.21 -1.85 -8.34
C MET A 320 1.08 -1.47 -9.06
N ALA A 321 1.08 -1.43 -10.39
CA ALA A 321 2.26 -1.09 -11.19
C ALA A 321 2.75 0.33 -10.90
N ALA A 322 1.85 1.32 -10.86
CA ALA A 322 2.17 2.69 -10.51
C ALA A 322 2.70 2.83 -9.07
N SER A 323 2.16 2.06 -8.11
CA SER A 323 2.67 2.06 -6.73
C SER A 323 4.05 1.41 -6.65
N ILE A 324 4.28 0.29 -7.34
CA ILE A 324 5.58 -0.38 -7.40
C ILE A 324 6.60 0.54 -8.09
N ARG A 325 6.22 1.20 -9.19
CA ARG A 325 7.06 2.22 -9.85
C ARG A 325 7.45 3.32 -8.89
N LYS A 326 6.47 3.96 -8.23
CA LYS A 326 6.74 5.02 -7.24
C LYS A 326 7.64 4.52 -6.10
N GLN A 327 7.42 3.30 -5.61
CA GLN A 327 8.27 2.68 -4.60
C GLN A 327 9.69 2.42 -5.11
N ALA A 328 9.87 1.99 -6.37
CA ALA A 328 11.18 1.78 -6.98
C ALA A 328 11.96 3.09 -7.14
N TRP A 329 11.31 4.16 -7.58
CA TRP A 329 11.93 5.50 -7.64
C TRP A 329 12.28 6.03 -6.26
N ALA A 330 11.39 5.86 -5.27
CA ALA A 330 11.65 6.24 -3.89
C ALA A 330 12.83 5.44 -3.30
N ALA A 331 12.88 4.13 -3.52
CA ALA A 331 13.97 3.26 -3.10
C ALA A 331 15.30 3.67 -3.74
N THR A 332 15.28 4.01 -5.04
CA THR A 332 16.45 4.47 -5.78
C THR A 332 16.98 5.78 -5.20
N GLY A 333 16.09 6.74 -4.94
CA GLY A 333 16.45 7.99 -4.26
C GLY A 333 17.03 7.74 -2.87
N LEU A 334 16.45 6.82 -2.11
CA LEU A 334 16.91 6.48 -0.75
C LEU A 334 18.26 5.78 -0.75
N ALA A 335 18.48 4.86 -1.68
CA ALA A 335 19.75 4.20 -1.91
C ALA A 335 20.84 5.19 -2.32
N LEU A 336 20.52 6.14 -3.22
CA LEU A 336 21.42 7.19 -3.66
C LEU A 336 21.84 8.09 -2.49
N LEU A 337 20.88 8.53 -1.67
CA LEU A 337 21.17 9.31 -0.47
C LEU A 337 22.03 8.54 0.52
N ALA A 338 21.71 7.27 0.78
CA ALA A 338 22.52 6.41 1.65
C ALA A 338 23.95 6.25 1.13
N ALA A 339 24.12 5.94 -0.16
CA ALA A 339 25.42 5.82 -0.81
C ALA A 339 26.21 7.13 -0.76
N LEU A 340 25.57 8.27 -1.04
CA LEU A 340 26.16 9.61 -0.95
C LEU A 340 26.71 9.87 0.46
N PHE A 341 25.91 9.64 1.51
CA PHE A 341 26.36 9.88 2.89
C PHE A 341 27.49 8.93 3.31
N ILE A 342 27.41 7.65 2.93
CA ILE A 342 28.46 6.67 3.27
C ILE A 342 29.76 7.00 2.53
N ALA A 343 29.70 7.34 1.25
CA ALA A 343 30.85 7.79 0.48
C ALA A 343 31.43 9.08 1.07
N PHE A 344 30.58 10.06 1.39
CA PHE A 344 31.00 11.35 1.93
C PHE A 344 31.73 11.20 3.27
N THR A 345 31.15 10.45 4.21
CA THR A 345 31.76 10.21 5.53
C THR A 345 33.09 9.47 5.39
N THR A 346 33.14 8.50 4.48
CA THR A 346 34.34 7.71 4.18
C THR A 346 35.46 8.55 3.59
N LEU A 347 35.17 9.33 2.56
CA LEU A 347 36.15 10.12 1.81
C LEU A 347 36.64 11.30 2.64
N SER A 348 35.72 12.03 3.30
CA SER A 348 36.05 13.10 4.24
C SER A 348 37.05 12.61 5.29
N MET A 349 36.81 11.41 5.80
CA MET A 349 37.70 10.82 6.79
C MET A 349 39.04 10.38 6.20
N GLY A 350 39.04 9.74 5.03
CA GLY A 350 40.29 9.36 4.38
C GLY A 350 41.18 10.54 4.07
N VAL A 351 40.58 11.67 3.68
CA VAL A 351 41.29 12.94 3.50
C VAL A 351 41.82 13.42 4.84
N ALA A 352 40.98 13.50 5.87
CA ALA A 352 41.36 13.96 7.22
C ALA A 352 42.55 13.16 7.79
N GLU A 353 42.53 11.83 7.66
CA GLU A 353 43.59 10.92 8.13
C GLU A 353 44.92 11.07 7.34
N ARG A 354 44.90 11.74 6.18
CA ARG A 354 46.07 11.91 5.28
C ARG A 354 46.40 13.37 4.98
N VAL A 355 45.83 14.33 5.72
CA VAL A 355 46.05 15.77 5.47
C VAL A 355 47.55 16.10 5.41
N ARG A 356 48.34 15.61 6.37
CA ARG A 356 49.80 15.80 6.40
C ARG A 356 50.51 15.18 5.19
N GLN A 357 50.11 13.98 4.77
CA GLN A 357 50.71 13.32 3.60
C GLN A 357 50.38 14.07 2.30
N LEU A 358 49.12 14.48 2.12
CA LEU A 358 48.69 15.26 0.96
C LEU A 358 49.36 16.64 0.93
N ALA A 359 49.53 17.26 2.09
CA ALA A 359 50.27 18.50 2.25
C ALA A 359 51.77 18.36 1.95
N MET A 360 52.41 17.26 2.37
CA MET A 360 53.81 16.98 2.00
C MET A 360 53.95 16.77 0.49
N LEU A 361 53.03 16.05 -0.14
CA LEU A 361 53.01 15.90 -1.60
C LEU A 361 52.87 17.25 -2.32
N ARG A 362 52.10 18.20 -1.75
CA ARG A 362 52.06 19.59 -2.25
C ARG A 362 53.37 20.32 -2.09
N ALA A 363 54.02 20.17 -0.93
CA ALA A 363 55.30 20.80 -0.68
C ALA A 363 56.38 20.31 -1.67
N ILE A 364 56.29 19.05 -2.08
CA ILE A 364 57.20 18.42 -3.05
C ILE A 364 56.82 18.76 -4.52
N GLY A 365 55.68 19.39 -4.77
CA GLY A 365 55.33 19.96 -6.08
C GLY A 365 54.00 19.51 -6.72
N LEU A 366 53.16 18.71 -6.04
CA LEU A 366 51.83 18.38 -6.58
C LEU A 366 50.90 19.61 -6.58
N SER A 367 50.19 19.80 -7.70
CA SER A 367 49.20 20.88 -7.83
C SER A 367 47.89 20.60 -7.06
N ARG A 368 47.12 21.65 -6.77
CA ARG A 368 45.80 21.55 -6.11
C ARG A 368 44.85 20.61 -6.86
N GLY A 369 44.85 20.69 -8.20
CA GLY A 369 44.06 19.81 -9.06
C GLY A 369 44.51 18.36 -9.03
N GLN A 370 45.82 18.09 -8.94
CA GLN A 370 46.35 16.73 -8.85
C GLN A 370 45.95 16.03 -7.54
N ILE A 371 45.85 16.76 -6.42
CA ILE A 371 45.36 16.21 -5.15
C ILE A 371 43.86 15.92 -5.20
N ALA A 372 43.08 16.88 -5.71
CA ALA A 372 41.65 16.68 -5.90
C ALA A 372 41.42 15.44 -6.77
N MET A 373 42.22 15.26 -7.83
CA MET A 373 42.17 14.09 -8.70
C MET A 373 42.50 12.78 -7.98
N ILE A 374 43.43 12.76 -7.02
CA ILE A 374 43.69 11.55 -6.21
C ILE A 374 42.43 11.15 -5.43
N VAL A 375 41.74 12.10 -4.80
CA VAL A 375 40.52 11.85 -4.03
C VAL A 375 39.36 11.41 -4.93
N LEU A 376 39.21 12.06 -6.10
CA LEU A 376 38.20 11.71 -7.10
C LEU A 376 38.41 10.32 -7.70
N ILE A 377 39.67 9.92 -7.94
CA ILE A 377 39.98 8.56 -8.42
C ILE A 377 39.70 7.54 -7.30
N GLU A 378 40.01 7.85 -6.03
CA GLU A 378 39.67 6.96 -4.91
C GLU A 378 38.15 6.75 -4.80
N SER A 379 37.34 7.80 -4.93
CA SER A 379 35.89 7.68 -4.96
C SER A 379 35.39 6.89 -6.17
N LEU A 380 35.99 7.08 -7.34
CA LEU A 380 35.61 6.38 -8.56
C LEU A 380 35.89 4.88 -8.47
N VAL A 381 37.04 4.48 -7.90
CA VAL A 381 37.38 3.07 -7.68
C VAL A 381 36.39 2.42 -6.70
N LEU A 382 36.07 3.10 -5.60
CA LEU A 382 35.07 2.60 -4.63
C LEU A 382 33.69 2.48 -5.27
N ALA A 383 33.30 3.43 -6.11
CA ALA A 383 32.03 3.42 -6.83
C ALA A 383 31.95 2.30 -7.86
N LEU A 384 33.01 2.07 -8.64
CA LEU A 384 33.07 0.98 -9.62
C LEU A 384 32.99 -0.39 -8.95
N LEU A 385 33.74 -0.60 -7.86
CA LEU A 385 33.66 -1.84 -7.08
C LEU A 385 32.28 -2.01 -6.43
N GLY A 386 31.72 -0.92 -5.91
CA GLY A 386 30.38 -0.87 -5.34
C GLY A 386 29.31 -1.24 -6.35
N TRP A 387 29.35 -0.63 -7.53
CA TRP A 387 28.41 -0.86 -8.61
C TRP A 387 28.53 -2.28 -9.19
N ALA A 388 29.74 -2.74 -9.52
CA ALA A 388 29.94 -4.09 -10.06
C ALA A 388 29.52 -5.18 -9.07
N GLY A 389 29.89 -5.04 -7.79
CA GLY A 389 29.46 -5.98 -6.75
C GLY A 389 27.96 -5.87 -6.45
N GLY A 390 27.39 -4.66 -6.53
CA GLY A 390 25.96 -4.43 -6.36
C GLY A 390 25.12 -5.01 -7.50
N LEU A 391 25.62 -4.95 -8.73
CA LEU A 391 25.02 -5.60 -9.89
C LEU A 391 24.96 -7.11 -9.68
N ALA A 392 26.08 -7.71 -9.29
CA ALA A 392 26.18 -9.14 -9.03
C ALA A 392 25.28 -9.58 -7.86
N ALA A 393 25.28 -8.83 -6.75
CA ALA A 393 24.47 -9.13 -5.58
C ALA A 393 22.97 -8.93 -5.85
N GLY A 394 22.59 -7.82 -6.49
CA GLY A 394 21.20 -7.52 -6.85
C GLY A 394 20.64 -8.55 -7.83
N TRP A 395 21.41 -8.93 -8.85
CA TRP A 395 21.06 -10.00 -9.77
C TRP A 395 20.95 -11.37 -9.07
N GLY A 396 21.89 -11.69 -8.18
CA GLY A 396 21.86 -12.94 -7.40
C GLY A 396 20.62 -13.03 -6.50
N VAL A 397 20.23 -11.93 -5.86
CA VAL A 397 18.99 -11.88 -5.07
C VAL A 397 17.75 -12.03 -5.97
N LEU A 398 17.71 -11.30 -7.09
CA LEU A 398 16.57 -11.35 -8.01
C LEU A 398 16.35 -12.76 -8.58
N THR A 399 17.43 -13.43 -9.00
CA THR A 399 17.37 -14.81 -9.51
C THR A 399 16.96 -15.81 -8.44
N LEU A 400 17.43 -15.65 -7.19
CA LEU A 400 17.03 -16.49 -6.06
C LEU A 400 15.55 -16.32 -5.72
N VAL A 401 15.04 -15.08 -5.76
CA VAL A 401 13.62 -14.79 -5.52
C VAL A 401 12.76 -15.32 -6.68
N ALA A 402 13.18 -15.13 -7.93
CA ALA A 402 12.49 -15.67 -9.09
C ALA A 402 12.39 -17.20 -9.04
N ALA A 403 13.46 -17.89 -8.61
CA ALA A 403 13.45 -19.33 -8.40
C ALA A 403 12.54 -19.77 -7.24
N ALA A 404 12.48 -19.00 -6.16
CA ALA A 404 11.64 -19.30 -5.00
C ALA A 404 10.14 -19.00 -5.23
N LYS A 405 9.83 -18.05 -6.11
CA LYS A 405 8.47 -17.59 -6.43
C LYS A 405 8.27 -17.43 -7.95
N PRO A 406 8.21 -18.55 -8.71
CA PRO A 406 8.02 -18.50 -10.15
C PRO A 406 6.71 -17.80 -10.56
N ASP A 407 5.67 -17.90 -9.73
CA ASP A 407 4.38 -17.22 -9.93
C ASP A 407 4.51 -15.68 -10.01
N LEU A 408 5.50 -15.08 -9.35
CA LEU A 408 5.72 -13.62 -9.36
C LEU A 408 6.55 -13.14 -10.55
N PHE A 409 7.36 -14.01 -11.14
CA PHE A 409 8.29 -13.70 -12.22
C PHE A 409 8.12 -14.73 -13.34
N ARG A 410 6.93 -14.75 -13.97
CA ARG A 410 6.59 -15.70 -15.04
C ARG A 410 7.61 -15.68 -16.19
N MET A 411 8.06 -14.50 -16.58
CA MET A 411 9.07 -14.27 -17.62
C MET A 411 10.52 -14.39 -17.13
N GLY A 412 10.72 -14.79 -15.87
CA GLY A 412 12.03 -14.85 -15.22
C GLY A 412 12.58 -13.48 -14.83
N ALA A 413 13.77 -13.49 -14.24
CA ALA A 413 14.50 -12.28 -13.92
C ALA A 413 15.24 -11.76 -15.16
N SER A 414 15.13 -10.47 -15.48
CA SER A 414 15.91 -9.83 -16.54
C SER A 414 16.69 -8.63 -16.01
N LEU A 415 17.93 -8.46 -16.49
CA LEU A 415 18.78 -7.32 -16.12
C LEU A 415 18.81 -6.34 -17.30
N GLY A 416 17.85 -5.41 -17.32
CA GLY A 416 17.71 -4.43 -18.40
C GLY A 416 18.90 -3.47 -18.50
N GLY A 417 19.29 -3.09 -19.72
CA GLY A 417 20.37 -2.15 -19.97
C GLY A 417 20.16 -0.78 -19.29
N TRP A 418 18.90 -0.34 -19.17
CA TRP A 418 18.54 0.87 -18.42
C TRP A 418 18.84 0.74 -16.93
N CYS A 419 18.55 -0.39 -16.29
CA CYS A 419 18.90 -0.64 -14.90
C CYS A 419 20.42 -0.58 -14.68
N VAL A 420 21.21 -1.19 -15.58
CA VAL A 420 22.68 -1.14 -15.54
C VAL A 420 23.17 0.30 -15.65
N ALA A 421 22.62 1.08 -16.58
CA ALA A 421 22.98 2.49 -16.78
C ALA A 421 22.58 3.37 -15.59
N LEU A 422 21.36 3.23 -15.07
CA LEU A 422 20.83 4.02 -13.97
C LEU A 422 21.54 3.72 -12.64
N SER A 423 21.78 2.44 -12.33
CA SER A 423 22.55 2.03 -11.16
C SER A 423 24.00 2.51 -11.25
N GLY A 424 24.60 2.46 -12.44
CA GLY A 424 25.95 2.96 -12.71
C GLY A 424 26.04 4.47 -12.53
N LEU A 425 25.12 5.22 -13.14
CA LEU A 425 25.03 6.68 -13.01
C LEU A 425 24.80 7.09 -11.55
N SER A 426 23.92 6.38 -10.84
CA SER A 426 23.62 6.65 -9.43
C SER A 426 24.84 6.40 -8.53
N ALA A 427 25.53 5.27 -8.72
CA ALA A 427 26.70 4.92 -7.92
C ALA A 427 27.90 5.85 -8.20
N LEU A 428 28.22 6.08 -9.47
CA LEU A 428 29.34 6.92 -9.90
C LEU A 428 29.05 8.40 -9.61
N GLY A 429 27.87 8.89 -9.99
CA GLY A 429 27.44 10.27 -9.76
C GLY A 429 27.34 10.59 -8.26
N GLY A 430 26.72 9.70 -7.47
CA GLY A 430 26.65 9.85 -6.01
C GLY A 430 28.02 9.87 -5.35
N ALA A 431 28.93 8.98 -5.76
CA ALA A 431 30.30 8.97 -5.21
C ALA A 431 31.11 10.21 -5.60
N LEU A 432 30.98 10.70 -6.83
CA LEU A 432 31.62 11.93 -7.27
C LEU A 432 31.06 13.13 -6.50
N ALA A 433 29.74 13.24 -6.36
CA ALA A 433 29.10 14.30 -5.58
C ALA A 433 29.58 14.31 -4.11
N ALA A 434 29.65 13.12 -3.49
CA ALA A 434 30.20 12.95 -2.14
C ALA A 434 31.68 13.36 -2.03
N ALA A 435 32.45 13.20 -3.11
CA ALA A 435 33.88 13.50 -3.14
C ALA A 435 34.20 14.99 -3.33
N ILE A 436 33.27 15.80 -3.86
CA ILE A 436 33.49 17.23 -4.16
C ILE A 436 34.03 17.97 -2.93
N TRP A 437 33.31 17.88 -1.80
CA TRP A 437 33.69 18.59 -0.58
C TRP A 437 35.03 18.11 0.01
N PRO A 438 35.26 16.80 0.23
CA PRO A 438 36.57 16.28 0.65
C PRO A 438 37.72 16.65 -0.29
N ALA A 439 37.52 16.57 -1.61
CA ALA A 439 38.55 16.84 -2.61
C ALA A 439 38.91 18.32 -2.62
N TRP A 440 37.92 19.21 -2.57
CA TRP A 440 38.14 20.65 -2.47
C TRP A 440 38.88 21.02 -1.18
N ARG A 441 38.47 20.43 -0.05
CA ARG A 441 39.13 20.63 1.23
C ARG A 441 40.58 20.13 1.20
N ALA A 442 40.83 18.94 0.67
CA ALA A 442 42.18 18.38 0.51
C ALA A 442 43.09 19.30 -0.31
N ALA A 443 42.55 19.88 -1.38
CA ALA A 443 43.27 20.79 -2.27
C ALA A 443 43.51 22.18 -1.65
N SER A 444 42.73 22.56 -0.63
CA SER A 444 42.77 23.90 -0.04
C SER A 444 43.72 24.01 1.16
N VAL A 445 43.97 22.93 1.91
CA VAL A 445 44.85 22.96 3.10
C VAL A 445 46.30 23.31 2.73
N GLN A 446 46.86 24.35 3.36
CA GLN A 446 48.22 24.79 3.07
C GLN A 446 49.27 23.82 3.64
N PRO A 447 50.40 23.59 2.95
CA PRO A 447 51.44 22.67 3.44
C PRO A 447 51.96 23.01 4.84
N LEU A 448 52.17 24.30 5.11
CA LEU A 448 52.64 24.80 6.40
C LEU A 448 51.63 24.54 7.52
N GLU A 449 50.34 24.80 7.28
CA GLU A 449 49.26 24.56 8.25
C GLU A 449 49.12 23.09 8.64
N ALA A 450 49.39 22.17 7.70
CA ALA A 450 49.29 20.73 7.94
C ALA A 450 50.52 20.12 8.63
N MET A 451 51.66 20.83 8.65
CA MET A 451 52.87 20.41 9.37
C MET A 451 52.84 20.80 10.85
N VAL A 452 52.02 21.80 11.20
CA VAL A 452 51.71 22.14 12.59
C VAL A 452 50.52 21.28 13.05
N PRO A 453 50.56 20.63 14.22
CA PRO A 453 49.40 19.91 14.76
C PRO A 453 48.25 20.89 15.05
N HIS A 454 47.43 21.13 14.03
CA HIS A 454 46.30 22.04 14.10
C HIS A 454 45.10 21.27 14.67
N ARG A 455 44.68 21.61 15.89
CA ARG A 455 43.34 21.20 16.38
C ARG A 455 42.31 22.03 15.61
N PRO A 456 41.49 21.46 14.73
CA PRO A 456 40.49 22.24 14.01
C PRO A 456 39.56 22.92 15.04
N LYS A 457 39.52 24.26 15.05
CA LYS A 457 38.53 25.00 15.83
C LYS A 457 37.16 24.65 15.25
N GLY A 458 36.34 23.94 16.03
CA GLY A 458 34.95 23.67 15.65
C GLY A 458 34.16 24.96 15.47
N PRO A 459 33.01 24.93 14.78
CA PRO A 459 32.14 26.10 14.64
C PRO A 459 31.81 26.68 16.01
N SER A 460 31.81 28.00 16.10
CA SER A 460 31.51 28.71 17.35
C SER A 460 30.08 28.41 17.79
N HIS A 461 29.79 28.58 19.07
CA HIS A 461 28.42 28.42 19.60
C HIS A 461 27.41 29.31 18.86
N LYS A 462 27.81 30.54 18.49
CA LYS A 462 26.98 31.46 17.71
C LYS A 462 26.64 30.91 16.31
N GLN A 463 27.61 30.29 15.63
CA GLN A 463 27.38 29.67 14.31
C GLN A 463 26.45 28.45 14.39
N LEU A 464 26.55 27.65 15.45
CA LEU A 464 25.65 26.51 15.66
C LEU A 464 24.20 26.96 15.87
N TRP A 465 23.99 27.97 16.71
CA TRP A 465 22.66 28.53 16.94
C TRP A 465 22.09 29.23 15.71
N PHE A 466 22.93 29.94 14.95
CA PHE A 466 22.53 30.55 13.68
C PHE A 466 22.08 29.50 12.65
N ALA A 467 22.86 28.43 12.48
CA ALA A 467 22.48 27.31 11.60
C ALA A 467 21.18 26.64 12.08
N ALA A 468 21.04 26.41 13.39
CA ALA A 468 19.81 25.85 13.95
C ALA A 468 18.60 26.77 13.76
N ALA A 469 18.75 28.09 13.87
CA ALA A 469 17.68 29.05 13.63
C ALA A 469 17.20 29.02 12.17
N ILE A 470 18.13 28.99 11.20
CA ILE A 470 17.80 28.77 9.78
C ILE A 470 17.11 27.40 9.62
N GLY A 471 17.63 26.37 10.31
CA GLY A 471 17.06 25.04 10.24
C GLY A 471 15.61 24.97 10.73
N VAL A 472 15.31 25.60 11.86
CA VAL A 472 13.94 25.71 12.39
C VAL A 472 13.03 26.48 11.43
N LEU A 473 13.53 27.56 10.83
CA LEU A 473 12.77 28.31 9.82
C LEU A 473 12.44 27.46 8.59
N LEU A 474 13.39 26.64 8.10
CA LEU A 474 13.15 25.71 7.01
C LEU A 474 12.20 24.56 7.39
N ILE A 475 12.27 24.06 8.62
CA ILE A 475 11.33 23.05 9.13
C ILE A 475 9.90 23.60 9.14
N ALA A 476 9.72 24.87 9.51
CA ALA A 476 8.41 25.51 9.58
C ALA A 476 7.75 25.73 8.20
N VAL A 477 8.52 25.72 7.10
CA VAL A 477 8.00 25.88 5.74
C VAL A 477 6.96 24.80 5.41
N ASN A 478 7.22 23.55 5.78
CA ASN A 478 6.35 22.43 5.39
C ASN A 478 4.95 22.51 6.07
N PRO A 479 4.83 22.63 7.41
CA PRO A 479 3.52 22.86 8.03
C PRO A 479 2.81 24.13 7.52
N LEU A 480 3.56 25.21 7.25
CA LEU A 480 2.99 26.45 6.72
C LEU A 480 2.36 26.24 5.34
N LEU A 481 3.04 25.51 4.45
CA LEU A 481 2.53 25.15 3.11
C LEU A 481 1.29 24.26 3.17
N VAL A 482 1.23 23.35 4.14
CA VAL A 482 0.16 22.35 4.24
C VAL A 482 -1.10 22.93 4.89
N PHE A 483 -0.95 23.62 6.02
CA PHE A 483 -2.06 23.99 6.90
C PHE A 483 -2.47 25.47 6.84
N VAL A 484 -1.55 26.36 6.44
CA VAL A 484 -1.78 27.82 6.58
C VAL A 484 -2.00 28.49 5.22
N LEU A 485 -1.20 28.14 4.22
CA LEU A 485 -1.24 28.82 2.92
C LEU A 485 -2.44 28.36 2.07
N PRO A 486 -3.23 29.29 1.49
CA PRO A 486 -4.37 28.96 0.64
C PRO A 486 -3.92 28.56 -0.77
N ILE A 487 -3.31 27.38 -0.88
CA ILE A 487 -2.81 26.81 -2.15
C ILE A 487 -3.89 25.89 -2.73
N GLY A 488 -4.14 25.97 -4.04
CA GLY A 488 -5.05 25.06 -4.74
C GLY A 488 -4.65 23.58 -4.56
N GLU A 489 -5.64 22.70 -4.43
CA GLU A 489 -5.44 21.29 -4.02
C GLU A 489 -4.44 20.53 -4.90
N ALA A 490 -4.53 20.70 -6.22
CA ALA A 490 -3.66 20.02 -7.18
C ALA A 490 -2.18 20.46 -7.05
N LEU A 491 -1.95 21.75 -6.77
CA LEU A 491 -0.61 22.30 -6.61
C LEU A 491 -0.04 21.99 -5.22
N ARG A 492 -0.89 21.92 -4.19
CA ARG A 492 -0.50 21.71 -2.79
C ARG A 492 0.31 20.43 -2.60
N TYR A 493 -0.11 19.33 -3.21
CA TYR A 493 0.64 18.07 -3.16
C TYR A 493 2.04 18.19 -3.80
N GLY A 494 2.12 18.79 -4.99
CA GLY A 494 3.39 18.99 -5.70
C GLY A 494 4.36 19.88 -4.93
N VAL A 495 3.86 20.98 -4.36
CA VAL A 495 4.66 21.93 -3.55
C VAL A 495 5.08 21.33 -2.22
N HIS A 496 4.21 20.57 -1.54
CA HIS A 496 4.57 19.81 -0.35
C HIS A 496 5.72 18.84 -0.64
N ALA A 497 5.60 18.01 -1.68
CA ALA A 497 6.62 17.03 -2.03
C ALA A 497 7.95 17.69 -2.46
N ALA A 498 7.90 18.74 -3.30
CA ALA A 498 9.09 19.34 -3.90
C ALA A 498 9.80 20.34 -2.99
N ILE A 499 9.04 21.18 -2.27
CA ILE A 499 9.57 22.28 -1.43
C ILE A 499 9.43 21.94 0.06
N GLY A 500 8.26 21.46 0.49
CA GLY A 500 7.99 21.13 1.89
C GLY A 500 8.93 20.07 2.44
N CYS A 501 8.90 18.86 1.88
CA CYS A 501 9.72 17.73 2.32
C CYS A 501 11.23 18.04 2.24
N THR A 502 11.66 18.70 1.16
CA THR A 502 13.09 19.02 0.93
C THR A 502 13.61 20.09 1.88
N SER A 503 12.86 21.19 2.06
CA SER A 503 13.22 22.24 3.03
C SER A 503 13.26 21.69 4.44
N MET A 504 12.31 20.83 4.82
CA MET A 504 12.30 20.21 6.13
C MET A 504 13.49 19.28 6.35
N ALA A 505 13.84 18.44 5.36
CA ALA A 505 15.02 17.59 5.43
C ALA A 505 16.32 18.40 5.60
N ILE A 506 16.48 19.50 4.85
CA ILE A 506 17.60 20.44 5.01
C ILE A 506 17.55 21.13 6.38
N GLY A 507 16.37 21.45 6.88
CA GLY A 507 16.21 22.06 8.20
C GLY A 507 16.70 21.14 9.33
N PHE A 508 16.32 19.86 9.30
CA PHE A 508 16.83 18.86 10.25
C PHE A 508 18.35 18.62 10.07
N LEU A 509 18.86 18.69 8.85
CA LEU A 509 20.30 18.64 8.56
C LEU A 509 21.07 19.76 9.30
N LEU A 510 20.52 20.98 9.31
CA LEU A 510 21.13 22.14 9.97
C LEU A 510 20.97 22.12 11.49
N VAL A 511 19.91 21.53 12.01
CA VAL A 511 19.67 21.37 13.47
C VAL A 511 20.52 20.25 14.07
N ALA A 512 20.88 19.23 13.29
CA ALA A 512 21.58 18.03 13.79
C ALA A 512 22.86 18.31 14.60
N PRO A 513 23.78 19.23 14.22
CA PRO A 513 24.95 19.54 15.04
C PRO A 513 24.62 20.07 16.44
N LEU A 514 23.58 20.90 16.56
CA LEU A 514 23.09 21.39 17.86
C LEU A 514 22.43 20.27 18.65
N ALA A 515 21.62 19.44 17.99
CA ALA A 515 20.97 18.29 18.60
C ALA A 515 21.98 17.30 19.20
N ILE A 516 23.11 17.05 18.53
CA ILE A 516 24.21 16.22 19.07
C ILE A 516 24.77 16.79 20.36
N VAL A 517 25.06 18.09 20.40
CA VAL A 517 25.63 18.74 21.59
C VAL A 517 24.62 18.73 22.74
N ALA A 518 23.35 18.98 22.46
CA ALA A 518 22.28 18.91 23.45
C ALA A 518 22.11 17.49 23.99
N ALA A 519 22.03 16.49 23.10
CA ALA A 519 21.89 15.09 23.46
C ALA A 519 23.08 14.56 24.27
N GLU A 520 24.31 14.93 23.90
CA GLU A 520 25.51 14.55 24.68
C GLU A 520 25.46 15.12 26.10
N ARG A 521 24.99 16.37 26.28
CA ARG A 521 24.83 16.98 27.60
C ARG A 521 23.72 16.35 28.44
N LEU A 522 22.59 16.01 27.82
CA LEU A 522 21.41 15.48 28.50
C LEU A 522 21.54 13.97 28.78
N LEU A 523 21.95 13.19 27.77
CA LEU A 523 21.99 11.73 27.83
C LEU A 523 23.35 11.20 28.30
N GLY A 524 24.44 11.94 28.09
CA GLY A 524 25.80 11.52 28.43
C GLY A 524 25.98 11.12 29.90
N PRO A 525 25.52 11.91 30.88
CA PRO A 525 25.64 11.56 32.30
C PRO A 525 24.85 10.29 32.68
N ALA A 526 23.64 10.13 32.14
CA ALA A 526 22.81 8.94 32.38
C ALA A 526 23.47 7.69 31.79
N LEU A 527 23.98 7.80 30.55
CA LEU A 527 24.67 6.72 29.87
C LEU A 527 25.98 6.33 30.56
N ALA A 528 26.73 7.32 31.06
CA ALA A 528 27.94 7.09 31.83
C ALA A 528 27.65 6.29 33.12
N ARG A 529 26.57 6.62 33.84
CA ARG A 529 26.13 5.85 35.01
C ARG A 529 25.73 4.42 34.64
N LEU A 530 24.91 4.27 33.58
CA LEU A 530 24.44 2.97 33.11
C LEU A 530 25.60 2.03 32.72
N LEU A 531 26.59 2.56 32.01
CA LEU A 531 27.75 1.79 31.57
C LEU A 531 28.90 1.78 32.59
N ARG A 532 28.71 2.33 33.80
CA ARG A 532 29.73 2.49 34.87
C ARG A 532 31.05 3.06 34.33
N LEU A 533 30.94 4.21 33.66
CA LEU A 533 32.03 5.03 33.14
C LEU A 533 32.01 6.38 33.85
N GLU A 534 33.17 7.05 33.92
CA GLU A 534 33.24 8.39 34.48
C GLU A 534 32.57 9.40 33.52
N PRO A 535 31.61 10.23 33.97
CA PRO A 535 30.87 11.14 33.09
C PRO A 535 31.77 12.11 32.30
N ARG A 536 32.91 12.49 32.88
CA ARG A 536 33.92 13.35 32.25
C ARG A 536 34.62 12.69 31.06
N LEU A 537 34.71 11.35 31.06
CA LEU A 537 35.30 10.59 29.95
C LEU A 537 34.34 10.47 28.76
N LEU A 538 33.03 10.53 29.01
CA LEU A 538 32.00 10.53 27.97
C LEU A 538 31.77 11.93 27.39
N SER A 539 31.87 12.97 28.22
CA SER A 539 31.82 14.35 27.77
C SER A 539 33.01 14.67 26.87
N ALA A 540 32.75 15.31 25.73
CA ALA A 540 33.69 15.60 24.65
C ALA A 540 33.95 14.44 23.66
N GLN A 541 33.30 13.27 23.79
CA GLN A 541 33.54 12.15 22.87
C GLN A 541 32.90 12.39 21.48
N LEU A 542 31.64 12.83 21.42
CA LEU A 542 30.97 13.19 20.16
C LEU A 542 31.27 14.63 19.76
N SER A 543 31.24 15.56 20.72
CA SER A 543 31.52 16.98 20.48
C SER A 543 32.98 17.29 20.15
N GLY A 544 33.91 16.36 20.34
CA GLY A 544 35.27 16.43 19.82
C GLY A 544 35.36 16.18 18.31
N ASN A 545 34.36 15.52 17.71
CA ASN A 545 34.33 15.15 16.29
C ASN A 545 32.93 15.35 15.66
N ARG A 546 32.31 16.50 15.97
CA ARG A 546 30.89 16.86 15.70
C ARG A 546 30.41 16.52 14.30
N TRP A 547 31.14 16.94 13.28
CA TRP A 547 30.76 16.76 11.88
C TRP A 547 30.74 15.30 11.44
N ARG A 548 31.56 14.45 12.08
CA ARG A 548 31.57 13.00 11.81
C ARG A 548 30.39 12.29 12.46
N ALA A 549 30.12 12.59 13.73
CA ALA A 549 28.95 12.08 14.42
C ALA A 549 27.65 12.55 13.73
N ALA A 550 27.61 13.79 13.26
CA ALA A 550 26.50 14.33 12.49
C ALA A 550 26.26 13.56 11.21
N GLY A 551 27.28 13.34 10.38
CA GLY A 551 27.12 12.59 9.13
C GLY A 551 26.56 11.18 9.34
N ALA A 552 27.01 10.48 10.39
CA ALA A 552 26.50 9.14 10.72
C ALA A 552 25.05 9.17 11.24
N ALA A 553 24.72 10.10 12.15
CA ALA A 553 23.37 10.24 12.67
C ALA A 553 22.37 10.65 11.58
N LEU A 554 22.78 11.53 10.66
CA LEU A 554 21.97 11.98 9.53
C LEU A 554 21.71 10.86 8.53
N ALA A 555 22.71 10.03 8.23
CA ALA A 555 22.53 8.87 7.37
C ALA A 555 21.47 7.90 7.94
N LEU A 556 21.54 7.60 9.24
CA LEU A 556 20.53 6.79 9.93
C LEU A 556 19.13 7.44 9.91
N THR A 557 19.10 8.78 10.01
CA THR A 557 17.85 9.56 10.02
C THR A 557 17.07 9.42 8.72
N VAL A 558 17.75 9.25 7.58
CA VAL A 558 17.08 9.03 6.29
C VAL A 558 16.22 7.75 6.31
N GLY A 559 16.77 6.63 6.81
CA GLY A 559 16.03 5.37 6.92
C GLY A 559 15.00 5.37 8.07
N LEU A 560 15.46 5.68 9.28
CA LEU A 560 14.62 5.62 10.48
C LEU A 560 13.55 6.72 10.50
N GLY A 561 13.86 7.93 10.03
CA GLY A 561 12.93 9.04 9.95
C GLY A 561 11.80 8.79 8.96
N LEU A 562 12.09 8.21 7.80
CA LEU A 562 11.04 7.77 6.87
C LEU A 562 10.22 6.60 7.42
N TYR A 563 10.84 5.64 8.12
CA TYR A 563 10.10 4.58 8.82
C TYR A 563 9.11 5.17 9.83
N VAL A 564 9.54 6.11 10.68
CA VAL A 564 8.68 6.79 11.65
C VAL A 564 7.57 7.57 10.92
N SER A 565 7.92 8.34 9.88
CA SER A 565 6.95 9.09 9.08
C SER A 565 5.86 8.19 8.50
N MET A 566 6.25 7.07 7.89
CA MET A 566 5.32 6.14 7.27
C MET A 566 4.40 5.46 8.29
N MET A 567 4.91 5.15 9.47
CA MET A 567 4.12 4.62 10.58
C MET A 567 3.13 5.66 11.12
N VAL A 568 3.58 6.89 11.37
CA VAL A 568 2.72 7.97 11.87
C VAL A 568 1.64 8.31 10.86
N TRP A 569 2.01 8.55 9.59
CA TRP A 569 1.07 8.81 8.51
C TRP A 569 0.10 7.63 8.32
N GLY A 570 0.62 6.41 8.18
CA GLY A 570 -0.18 5.23 7.89
C GLY A 570 -1.24 4.92 8.95
N TYR A 571 -0.91 5.03 10.24
CA TYR A 571 -1.90 4.79 11.31
C TYR A 571 -2.82 5.99 11.55
N SER A 572 -2.35 7.22 11.33
CA SER A 572 -3.21 8.42 11.38
C SER A 572 -4.30 8.37 10.30
N MET A 573 -3.95 7.87 9.10
CA MET A 573 -4.92 7.66 8.01
C MET A 573 -6.02 6.65 8.34
N LEU A 574 -5.84 5.77 9.33
CA LEU A 574 -6.86 4.79 9.73
C LEU A 574 -7.91 5.36 10.68
N GLY A 575 -7.62 6.49 11.36
CA GLY A 575 -8.52 7.10 12.34
C GLY A 575 -9.94 7.28 11.80
N PRO A 576 -10.14 8.02 10.67
CA PRO A 576 -11.48 8.28 10.13
C PRO A 576 -12.24 7.06 9.61
N PHE A 577 -11.55 5.93 9.37
CA PHE A 577 -12.16 4.69 8.88
C PHE A 577 -12.38 3.66 9.97
N THR A 578 -11.87 3.90 11.17
CA THR A 578 -12.06 3.01 12.30
C THR A 578 -13.40 3.31 12.96
N PRO A 579 -14.28 2.31 13.17
CA PRO A 579 -15.51 2.49 13.93
C PRO A 579 -15.24 3.18 15.27
N GLY A 580 -15.98 4.26 15.54
CA GLY A 580 -15.95 4.99 16.80
C GLY A 580 -17.03 4.51 17.77
N ASP A 581 -17.13 5.17 18.92
CA ASP A 581 -18.01 4.74 20.02
C ASP A 581 -19.52 4.91 19.71
N TRP A 582 -19.86 5.58 18.60
CA TRP A 582 -21.24 5.73 18.13
C TRP A 582 -21.86 4.42 17.62
N THR A 583 -21.04 3.44 17.23
CA THR A 583 -21.52 2.22 16.57
C THR A 583 -22.11 1.23 17.57
N PRO A 584 -23.31 0.68 17.32
CA PRO A 584 -23.87 -0.39 18.14
C PRO A 584 -22.96 -1.63 18.21
N ASP A 585 -23.07 -2.42 19.29
CA ASP A 585 -22.19 -3.58 19.53
C ASP A 585 -22.31 -4.66 18.45
N MET A 586 -23.51 -4.84 17.90
CA MET A 586 -23.81 -5.93 16.99
C MET A 586 -24.76 -5.49 15.87
N LEU A 587 -24.37 -5.80 14.62
CA LEU A 587 -25.21 -5.70 13.44
C LEU A 587 -25.47 -7.11 12.90
N VAL A 588 -26.75 -7.47 12.88
CA VAL A 588 -27.24 -8.74 12.33
C VAL A 588 -27.84 -8.47 10.95
N ALA A 589 -27.43 -9.27 9.96
CA ALA A 589 -27.89 -9.18 8.58
C ALA A 589 -28.42 -10.55 8.11
N PHE A 590 -29.65 -10.58 7.62
CA PHE A 590 -30.31 -11.76 7.06
C PHE A 590 -30.05 -11.83 5.56
N GLN A 591 -29.20 -12.77 5.13
CA GLN A 591 -28.65 -12.85 3.77
C GLN A 591 -29.63 -13.44 2.74
N ARG A 592 -30.53 -14.31 3.20
CA ARG A 592 -31.50 -15.03 2.37
C ARG A 592 -32.90 -14.72 2.86
N GLY A 593 -33.68 -13.99 2.06
CA GLY A 593 -34.96 -13.43 2.50
C GLY A 593 -34.81 -12.29 3.51
N GLY A 594 -35.93 -11.72 3.94
CA GLY A 594 -35.99 -10.85 5.11
C GLY A 594 -36.91 -11.45 6.17
N LEU A 595 -36.86 -10.91 7.38
CA LEU A 595 -37.74 -11.35 8.45
C LEU A 595 -39.09 -10.63 8.39
N PRO A 596 -40.21 -11.35 8.55
CA PRO A 596 -41.49 -10.73 8.81
C PRO A 596 -41.48 -10.09 10.20
N ASP A 597 -42.28 -9.04 10.40
CA ASP A 597 -42.25 -8.25 11.64
C ASP A 597 -42.60 -9.06 12.91
N ALA A 598 -43.34 -10.17 12.75
CA ALA A 598 -43.64 -11.12 13.83
C ALA A 598 -42.40 -11.80 14.44
N GLU A 599 -41.29 -11.84 13.70
CA GLU A 599 -40.03 -12.47 14.13
C GLU A 599 -39.10 -11.50 14.86
N LEU A 600 -39.42 -10.21 14.91
CA LEU A 600 -38.58 -9.20 15.54
C LEU A 600 -38.62 -9.28 17.08
N GLU A 601 -39.76 -9.64 17.67
CA GLU A 601 -39.90 -9.75 19.13
C GLU A 601 -39.13 -10.97 19.68
N PRO A 602 -39.20 -12.18 19.07
CA PRO A 602 -38.31 -13.29 19.43
C PRO A 602 -36.82 -12.94 19.36
N LEU A 603 -36.41 -12.16 18.35
CA LEU A 603 -35.01 -11.70 18.25
C LEU A 603 -34.63 -10.73 19.37
N ARG A 604 -35.49 -9.77 19.68
CA ARG A 604 -35.31 -8.81 20.78
C ARG A 604 -35.13 -9.52 22.13
N GLN A 605 -35.83 -10.64 22.33
CA GLN A 605 -35.79 -11.43 23.57
C GLN A 605 -34.66 -12.46 23.61
N THR A 606 -33.75 -12.47 22.62
CA THR A 606 -32.61 -13.39 22.61
C THR A 606 -31.72 -13.14 23.83
N PRO A 607 -31.34 -14.17 24.61
CA PRO A 607 -30.48 -13.99 25.78
C PRO A 607 -29.17 -13.26 25.44
N GLY A 608 -28.87 -12.20 26.19
CA GLY A 608 -27.69 -11.35 26.00
C GLY A 608 -27.91 -10.12 25.11
N VAL A 609 -29.09 -9.95 24.50
CA VAL A 609 -29.49 -8.72 23.80
C VAL A 609 -30.17 -7.77 24.78
N ILE A 610 -29.80 -6.49 24.75
CA ILE A 610 -30.46 -5.46 25.53
C ILE A 610 -31.76 -5.07 24.80
N ALA A 611 -32.90 -5.51 25.30
CA ALA A 611 -34.19 -5.40 24.62
C ALA A 611 -34.58 -3.95 24.25
N ASP A 612 -34.31 -2.98 25.14
CA ASP A 612 -34.57 -1.56 24.92
C ASP A 612 -33.61 -0.91 23.91
N GLN A 613 -32.55 -1.62 23.52
CA GLN A 613 -31.54 -1.18 22.56
C GLN A 613 -31.48 -2.14 21.37
N PHE A 614 -32.65 -2.61 20.91
CA PHE A 614 -32.81 -3.42 19.70
C PHE A 614 -33.64 -2.65 18.67
N VAL A 615 -33.08 -2.41 17.49
CA VAL A 615 -33.73 -1.65 16.41
C VAL A 615 -33.68 -2.41 15.08
N PRO A 616 -34.85 -2.76 14.49
CA PRO A 616 -34.91 -3.23 13.12
C PRO A 616 -34.60 -2.08 12.15
N LEU A 617 -33.94 -2.40 11.04
CA LEU A 617 -33.50 -1.40 10.06
C LEU A 617 -34.13 -1.67 8.69
N ALA A 618 -34.64 -0.61 8.08
CA ALA A 618 -35.01 -0.58 6.67
C ALA A 618 -33.85 0.04 5.88
N VAL A 619 -33.12 -0.77 5.11
CA VAL A 619 -31.88 -0.32 4.46
C VAL A 619 -32.02 -0.37 2.95
N GLU A 620 -31.76 0.77 2.29
CA GLU A 620 -31.66 0.85 0.84
C GLU A 620 -30.49 1.73 0.41
N GLN A 621 -30.06 1.60 -0.84
CA GLN A 621 -28.95 2.40 -1.40
C GLN A 621 -29.39 3.17 -2.65
N PRO A 622 -30.19 4.25 -2.49
CA PRO A 622 -30.66 5.05 -3.61
C PRO A 622 -29.59 5.97 -4.19
N ARG A 623 -29.73 6.29 -5.47
CA ARG A 623 -28.89 7.30 -6.14
C ARG A 623 -29.39 8.71 -5.82
N LEU A 624 -28.52 9.68 -5.81
CA LEU A 624 -28.86 11.10 -5.75
C LEU A 624 -29.29 11.57 -7.14
N THR A 625 -30.26 12.48 -7.23
CA THR A 625 -30.73 13.03 -8.52
C THR A 625 -29.72 13.94 -9.20
N SER A 626 -28.81 14.52 -8.42
CA SER A 626 -27.74 15.41 -8.88
C SER A 626 -26.43 15.05 -8.20
N ASP A 627 -25.31 15.37 -8.84
CA ASP A 627 -23.98 15.18 -8.27
C ASP A 627 -23.67 16.27 -7.24
N LEU A 628 -24.35 16.20 -6.09
CA LEU A 628 -24.26 17.17 -5.00
C LEU A 628 -22.84 17.27 -4.41
N THR A 629 -22.07 16.19 -4.50
CA THR A 629 -20.68 16.13 -4.02
C THR A 629 -19.67 16.65 -5.03
N ASP A 630 -20.13 17.13 -6.20
CA ASP A 630 -19.31 17.46 -7.36
C ASP A 630 -18.30 16.35 -7.67
N SER A 631 -18.67 15.08 -7.43
CA SER A 631 -17.77 13.92 -7.54
C SER A 631 -17.35 13.62 -8.97
N GLU A 632 -18.07 14.16 -9.95
CA GLU A 632 -17.68 14.22 -11.35
C GLU A 632 -16.49 15.16 -11.57
N ARG A 633 -16.32 16.18 -10.72
CA ARG A 633 -15.25 17.18 -10.81
C ARG A 633 -14.23 17.21 -9.68
N GLY A 634 -14.56 16.64 -8.54
CA GLY A 634 -13.77 16.57 -7.33
C GLY A 634 -12.58 15.65 -7.49
N ASN A 635 -11.63 15.75 -6.56
CA ASN A 635 -10.41 14.94 -6.65
C ASN A 635 -10.70 13.45 -6.42
N SER A 636 -11.86 13.06 -5.86
CA SER A 636 -12.22 11.69 -5.45
C SER A 636 -12.20 10.66 -6.59
N VAL A 637 -11.45 9.55 -6.40
CA VAL A 637 -11.25 8.46 -7.38
C VAL A 637 -12.55 7.69 -7.70
N THR A 638 -13.69 8.04 -7.08
CA THR A 638 -14.97 7.35 -7.25
C THR A 638 -16.13 8.33 -7.19
N ARG A 639 -17.04 8.25 -8.17
CA ARG A 639 -18.32 8.97 -8.18
C ARG A 639 -19.11 8.52 -6.95
N GLN A 640 -19.56 9.49 -6.15
CA GLN A 640 -20.31 9.28 -4.91
C GLN A 640 -21.77 9.72 -5.16
N ASP A 641 -22.43 9.06 -6.11
CA ASP A 641 -23.76 9.43 -6.58
C ASP A 641 -24.89 8.71 -5.84
N ASN A 642 -24.62 8.06 -4.71
CA ASN A 642 -25.62 7.33 -3.94
C ASN A 642 -25.37 7.46 -2.44
N VAL A 643 -26.39 7.17 -1.64
CA VAL A 643 -26.31 7.17 -0.17
C VAL A 643 -26.81 5.83 0.37
N ILE A 644 -26.39 5.46 1.57
CA ILE A 644 -26.97 4.34 2.31
C ILE A 644 -28.03 4.93 3.22
N LEU A 645 -29.30 4.75 2.85
CA LEU A 645 -30.43 5.25 3.63
C LEU A 645 -30.88 4.16 4.60
N ILE A 646 -30.86 4.49 5.89
CA ILE A 646 -31.22 3.60 6.99
C ILE A 646 -32.45 4.18 7.70
N GLY A 647 -33.60 3.55 7.47
CA GLY A 647 -34.81 3.76 8.24
C GLY A 647 -34.71 3.04 9.57
N LEU A 648 -34.97 3.76 10.67
CA LEU A 648 -34.92 3.24 12.03
C LEU A 648 -35.90 3.99 12.95
N ASP A 649 -36.15 3.47 14.16
CA ASP A 649 -36.91 4.22 15.18
C ASP A 649 -36.00 5.32 15.78
N PRO A 650 -36.27 6.61 15.51
CA PRO A 650 -35.41 7.69 15.97
C PRO A 650 -35.38 7.83 17.50
N GLN A 651 -36.43 7.39 18.21
CA GLN A 651 -36.47 7.47 19.67
C GLN A 651 -35.49 6.49 20.32
N VAL A 652 -35.44 5.25 19.82
CA VAL A 652 -34.54 4.22 20.35
C VAL A 652 -33.11 4.47 19.87
N ALA A 653 -32.96 4.95 18.63
CA ALA A 653 -31.65 5.20 18.04
C ALA A 653 -30.92 6.38 18.67
N PHE A 654 -31.58 7.53 18.87
CA PHE A 654 -30.92 8.78 19.29
C PHE A 654 -31.48 9.38 20.59
N GLY A 655 -32.59 8.87 21.09
CA GLY A 655 -33.28 9.41 22.26
C GLY A 655 -32.92 8.71 23.58
N GLY A 656 -33.34 9.33 24.68
CA GLY A 656 -33.15 8.80 26.03
C GLY A 656 -31.74 9.08 26.61
N SER A 657 -31.50 8.55 27.81
CA SER A 657 -30.21 8.68 28.51
C SER A 657 -29.15 7.68 28.03
N ASN A 658 -29.54 6.64 27.30
CA ASN A 658 -28.66 5.62 26.76
C ASN A 658 -29.11 5.22 25.34
N PRO A 659 -28.88 6.09 24.34
CA PRO A 659 -29.28 5.83 22.96
C PRO A 659 -28.50 4.66 22.35
N LEU A 660 -29.12 3.92 21.43
CA LEU A 660 -28.43 2.84 20.69
C LEU A 660 -27.28 3.39 19.83
N ILE A 661 -27.48 4.56 19.21
CA ILE A 661 -26.48 5.27 18.40
C ILE A 661 -25.99 6.48 19.19
N ALA A 662 -24.88 6.32 19.90
CA ALA A 662 -24.25 7.38 20.70
C ALA A 662 -23.41 8.34 19.84
N ALA A 663 -23.99 8.87 18.75
CA ALA A 663 -23.31 9.79 17.84
C ALA A 663 -23.34 11.23 18.37
N GLN A 664 -22.23 11.96 18.18
CA GLN A 664 -22.17 13.38 18.50
C GLN A 664 -22.87 14.19 17.41
N PHE A 665 -23.89 14.97 17.78
CA PHE A 665 -24.51 15.94 16.87
C PHE A 665 -23.56 17.13 16.68
N THR A 666 -23.15 17.34 15.43
CA THR A 666 -22.27 18.47 15.04
C THR A 666 -23.07 19.71 14.68
N ASP A 667 -24.29 19.50 14.17
CA ASP A 667 -25.24 20.57 13.86
C ASP A 667 -26.67 20.07 14.12
N GLY A 668 -27.52 20.97 14.63
CA GLY A 668 -28.88 20.67 15.07
C GLY A 668 -28.99 20.06 16.47
N ASP A 669 -30.19 20.10 17.03
CA ASP A 669 -30.52 19.55 18.34
C ASP A 669 -31.10 18.12 18.22
N PRO A 670 -30.61 17.13 18.99
CA PRO A 670 -31.07 15.73 18.91
C PRO A 670 -32.58 15.57 19.12
N GLN A 671 -33.17 16.25 20.11
CA GLN A 671 -34.61 16.12 20.41
C GLN A 671 -35.46 16.66 19.25
N THR A 672 -35.06 17.81 18.72
CA THR A 672 -35.70 18.42 17.55
C THR A 672 -35.57 17.52 16.31
N ALA A 673 -34.40 16.92 16.08
CA ALA A 673 -34.18 15.99 14.99
C ALA A 673 -35.07 14.75 15.12
N ILE A 674 -35.16 14.15 16.31
CA ILE A 674 -36.04 13.00 16.58
C ILE A 674 -37.51 13.33 16.28
N VAL A 675 -38.00 14.49 16.74
CA VAL A 675 -39.37 14.93 16.47
C VAL A 675 -39.60 15.11 14.97
N LYS A 676 -38.68 15.75 14.24
CA LYS A 676 -38.77 15.92 12.79
C LYS A 676 -38.75 14.58 12.04
N LEU A 677 -37.89 13.64 12.43
CA LEU A 677 -37.83 12.30 11.82
C LEU A 677 -39.14 11.52 12.00
N LYS A 678 -39.93 11.80 13.05
CA LYS A 678 -41.27 11.23 13.25
C LYS A 678 -42.38 11.95 12.48
N GLN A 679 -42.15 13.18 12.04
CA GLN A 679 -43.15 14.01 11.34
C GLN A 679 -43.22 13.71 9.83
N GLY A 680 -42.28 12.95 9.29
CA GLY A 680 -42.25 12.52 7.88
C GLY A 680 -40.83 12.49 7.33
N ARG A 681 -40.69 12.76 6.02
CA ARG A 681 -39.43 12.68 5.24
C ARG A 681 -38.36 13.69 5.68
N HIS A 682 -37.79 13.45 6.84
CA HIS A 682 -36.66 14.12 7.42
C HIS A 682 -35.52 13.14 7.61
N CYS A 683 -34.28 13.62 7.53
CA CYS A 683 -33.11 12.77 7.67
C CYS A 683 -32.01 13.41 8.51
N ILE A 684 -31.17 12.56 9.11
CA ILE A 684 -29.92 12.94 9.76
C ILE A 684 -28.79 12.47 8.85
N VAL A 685 -27.85 13.36 8.57
CA VAL A 685 -26.72 13.09 7.67
C VAL A 685 -25.39 13.14 8.43
N PRO A 686 -24.31 12.57 7.89
CA PRO A 686 -22.97 12.75 8.44
C PRO A 686 -22.48 14.19 8.26
N ASP A 687 -21.71 14.69 9.20
CA ASP A 687 -21.03 16.00 9.15
C ASP A 687 -20.19 16.20 7.88
N HIS A 688 -19.41 15.18 7.48
CA HIS A 688 -18.58 15.23 6.28
C HIS A 688 -19.42 15.38 5.00
N PHE A 689 -20.68 14.95 5.00
CA PHE A 689 -21.56 15.09 3.85
C PHE A 689 -22.01 16.53 3.66
N LEU A 690 -22.29 17.26 4.74
CA LEU A 690 -22.57 18.70 4.66
C LEU A 690 -21.35 19.47 4.19
N ALA A 691 -20.16 19.15 4.72
CA ALA A 691 -18.92 19.79 4.31
C ALA A 691 -18.59 19.55 2.82
N ALA A 692 -18.86 18.35 2.31
CA ALA A 692 -18.62 18.00 0.91
C ALA A 692 -19.64 18.59 -0.07
N THR A 693 -20.90 18.77 0.34
CA THR A 693 -21.98 19.25 -0.53
C THR A 693 -22.28 20.74 -0.39
N GLY A 694 -21.84 21.36 0.71
CA GLY A 694 -22.19 22.73 1.07
C GLY A 694 -23.64 22.91 1.56
N LEU A 695 -24.39 21.82 1.73
CA LEU A 695 -25.77 21.85 2.23
C LEU A 695 -25.83 22.19 3.73
N GLN A 696 -26.97 22.70 4.18
CA GLN A 696 -27.26 23.09 5.55
C GLN A 696 -28.50 22.37 6.10
N ILE A 697 -28.72 22.45 7.42
CA ILE A 697 -29.96 21.94 8.04
C ILE A 697 -31.16 22.71 7.47
N GLY A 698 -32.19 21.97 7.06
CA GLY A 698 -33.37 22.49 6.40
C GLY A 698 -33.35 22.35 4.88
N ASP A 699 -32.18 22.10 4.28
CA ASP A 699 -32.08 21.80 2.86
C ASP A 699 -32.62 20.41 2.54
N ARG A 700 -32.95 20.18 1.26
CA ARG A 700 -33.53 18.94 0.77
C ARG A 700 -32.54 18.14 -0.06
N ILE A 701 -32.54 16.83 0.15
CA ILE A 701 -31.80 15.86 -0.64
C ILE A 701 -32.80 15.02 -1.42
N SER A 702 -32.68 15.03 -2.74
CA SER A 702 -33.53 14.26 -3.64
C SER A 702 -32.83 12.97 -4.05
N MET A 703 -33.53 11.84 -3.89
CA MET A 703 -33.03 10.50 -4.10
C MET A 703 -33.90 9.75 -5.11
N LEU A 704 -33.30 8.89 -5.92
CA LEU A 704 -33.95 8.06 -6.93
C LEU A 704 -34.17 6.65 -6.36
N PRO A 705 -35.42 6.24 -6.12
CA PRO A 705 -35.75 4.86 -5.82
C PRO A 705 -35.25 3.94 -6.93
N PRO A 706 -34.47 2.91 -6.62
CA PRO A 706 -33.87 2.10 -7.66
C PRO A 706 -34.88 1.32 -8.52
N ASP A 707 -36.04 0.99 -7.94
CA ASP A 707 -37.09 0.22 -8.62
C ASP A 707 -38.12 1.14 -9.30
N LYS A 708 -38.06 2.46 -9.02
CA LYS A 708 -38.93 3.51 -9.60
C LYS A 708 -38.13 4.80 -9.81
N PRO A 709 -37.10 4.80 -10.68
CA PRO A 709 -36.22 5.96 -10.84
C PRO A 709 -36.95 7.21 -11.34
N GLU A 710 -38.05 7.06 -12.07
CA GLU A 710 -38.93 8.16 -12.49
C GLU A 710 -39.68 8.88 -11.36
N GLN A 711 -39.68 8.37 -10.13
CA GLN A 711 -40.39 8.96 -8.98
C GLN A 711 -39.40 9.32 -7.86
N PRO A 712 -38.69 10.45 -7.95
CA PRO A 712 -37.74 10.87 -6.92
C PRO A 712 -38.43 11.14 -5.59
N VAL A 713 -37.69 10.89 -4.51
CA VAL A 713 -38.13 11.08 -3.13
C VAL A 713 -37.22 12.10 -2.46
N GLU A 714 -37.81 13.12 -1.84
CA GLU A 714 -37.08 14.18 -1.14
C GLU A 714 -37.09 13.98 0.37
N TYR A 715 -35.92 14.09 1.01
CA TYR A 715 -35.76 14.13 2.46
C TYR A 715 -35.17 15.47 2.88
N THR A 716 -35.71 16.06 3.95
CA THR A 716 -35.22 17.34 4.51
C THR A 716 -34.22 17.09 5.63
N ILE A 717 -33.04 17.71 5.58
CA ILE A 717 -32.00 17.54 6.59
C ILE A 717 -32.47 18.14 7.92
N ALA A 718 -32.56 17.31 8.96
CA ALA A 718 -33.02 17.68 10.29
C ALA A 718 -31.87 17.82 11.31
N GLY A 719 -30.71 17.24 11.03
CA GLY A 719 -29.51 17.32 11.86
C GLY A 719 -28.30 16.66 11.20
N ALA A 720 -27.12 16.89 11.77
CA ALA A 720 -25.88 16.27 11.34
C ALA A 720 -25.11 15.65 12.50
N VAL A 721 -24.48 14.49 12.25
CA VAL A 721 -23.77 13.70 13.26
C VAL A 721 -22.38 13.29 12.79
N ALA A 722 -21.43 13.21 13.72
CA ALA A 722 -20.09 12.69 13.45
C ALA A 722 -20.11 11.15 13.47
N LEU A 723 -19.75 10.51 12.34
CA LEU A 723 -19.79 9.05 12.17
C LEU A 723 -18.45 8.44 11.75
N PRO A 724 -17.35 8.62 12.51
CA PRO A 724 -16.06 8.04 12.14
C PRO A 724 -16.16 6.52 11.91
N GLY A 725 -15.62 6.04 10.79
CA GLY A 725 -15.60 4.63 10.43
C GLY A 725 -16.83 4.07 9.72
N TRP A 726 -17.87 4.86 9.47
CA TRP A 726 -19.08 4.38 8.78
C TRP A 726 -18.78 3.77 7.39
N HIS A 727 -17.78 4.31 6.68
CA HIS A 727 -17.36 3.83 5.35
C HIS A 727 -17.02 2.34 5.36
N TRP A 728 -16.21 1.90 6.31
CA TRP A 728 -15.75 0.51 6.37
C TRP A 728 -16.75 -0.35 7.11
N MET A 729 -17.44 0.19 8.13
CA MET A 729 -18.55 -0.48 8.79
C MET A 729 -19.60 -0.96 7.76
N THR A 730 -20.10 -0.05 6.93
CA THR A 730 -21.13 -0.37 5.91
C THR A 730 -20.64 -1.31 4.81
N LYS A 731 -19.36 -1.20 4.44
CA LYS A 731 -18.74 -2.08 3.45
C LYS A 731 -18.65 -3.52 3.96
N PHE A 732 -18.21 -3.69 5.20
CA PHE A 732 -17.93 -5.00 5.78
C PHE A 732 -19.12 -5.65 6.46
N SER A 733 -20.22 -4.94 6.65
CA SER A 733 -21.44 -5.48 7.25
C SER A 733 -22.51 -5.94 6.26
N GLY A 734 -22.38 -5.57 4.98
CA GLY A 734 -23.38 -5.88 3.95
C GLY A 734 -24.49 -4.83 3.83
N LEU A 735 -24.42 -3.71 4.55
CA LEU A 735 -25.37 -2.59 4.40
C LEU A 735 -25.35 -1.95 2.99
N ARG A 736 -24.27 -2.18 2.22
CA ARG A 736 -24.17 -1.76 0.82
C ARG A 736 -24.85 -2.77 -0.11
N ARG A 737 -26.14 -2.54 -0.35
CA ARG A 737 -26.98 -3.41 -1.19
C ARG A 737 -26.68 -3.27 -2.69
N ARG A 738 -26.22 -2.10 -3.14
CA ARG A 738 -26.01 -1.80 -4.56
C ARG A 738 -24.55 -1.50 -4.90
N HIS A 739 -24.27 -1.40 -6.19
CA HIS A 739 -22.92 -1.14 -6.70
C HIS A 739 -22.54 0.33 -6.50
N GLY A 740 -21.24 0.62 -6.39
CA GLY A 740 -20.72 1.98 -6.20
C GLY A 740 -20.34 2.31 -4.76
N ARG A 741 -19.64 3.44 -4.56
CA ARG A 741 -19.34 3.96 -3.23
C ARG A 741 -20.43 4.94 -2.83
N ALA A 742 -20.93 4.80 -1.61
CA ALA A 742 -21.86 5.76 -1.03
C ALA A 742 -21.14 7.04 -0.60
N ALA A 743 -21.82 8.17 -0.78
CA ALA A 743 -21.44 9.50 -0.31
C ALA A 743 -21.62 9.65 1.20
N ALA A 744 -22.70 9.07 1.73
CA ALA A 744 -23.11 9.20 3.12
C ALA A 744 -23.89 7.98 3.60
N MET A 745 -23.90 7.80 4.92
CA MET A 745 -24.85 6.95 5.64
C MET A 745 -25.89 7.86 6.29
N VAL A 746 -27.12 7.81 5.80
CA VAL A 746 -28.21 8.75 6.13
C VAL A 746 -29.25 8.01 6.98
N PHE A 747 -29.71 8.61 8.06
CA PHE A 747 -30.76 8.05 8.91
C PHE A 747 -32.10 8.74 8.67
N ALA A 748 -33.18 7.98 8.60
CA ALA A 748 -34.54 8.49 8.46
C ALA A 748 -35.54 7.64 9.26
N GLY A 749 -36.82 8.04 9.27
CA GLY A 749 -37.88 7.27 9.93
C GLY A 749 -38.07 5.88 9.31
N TYR A 750 -38.21 4.86 10.15
CA TYR A 750 -38.38 3.46 9.73
C TYR A 750 -39.51 3.26 8.71
N ASP A 751 -40.70 3.80 9.01
CA ASP A 751 -41.89 3.63 8.16
C ASP A 751 -41.78 4.41 6.84
N ASP A 752 -41.11 5.58 6.85
CA ASP A 752 -40.91 6.39 5.65
C ASP A 752 -40.03 5.66 4.64
N VAL A 753 -38.90 5.11 5.08
CA VAL A 753 -37.98 4.36 4.20
C VAL A 753 -38.65 3.08 3.68
N ARG A 754 -39.42 2.37 4.52
CA ARG A 754 -40.15 1.18 4.05
C ARG A 754 -41.19 1.51 2.98
N ARG A 755 -41.96 2.57 3.20
CA ARG A 755 -42.99 3.05 2.25
C ARG A 755 -42.36 3.53 0.94
N ASP A 756 -41.31 4.34 1.03
CA ASP A 756 -40.72 5.00 -0.13
C ASP A 756 -39.91 4.04 -1.03
N PHE A 757 -39.42 2.92 -0.48
CA PHE A 757 -38.60 1.92 -1.19
C PHE A 757 -39.23 0.51 -1.26
N ASP A 758 -40.53 0.37 -0.95
CA ASP A 758 -41.29 -0.91 -0.92
C ASP A 758 -40.58 -2.05 -0.16
N ILE A 759 -39.99 -1.73 1.01
CA ILE A 759 -39.31 -2.72 1.87
C ILE A 759 -40.35 -3.39 2.76
N ARG A 760 -40.64 -4.66 2.47
CA ARG A 760 -41.68 -5.44 3.17
C ARG A 760 -41.17 -6.32 4.31
N GLN A 761 -39.89 -6.66 4.29
CA GLN A 761 -39.27 -7.52 5.30
C GLN A 761 -38.02 -6.85 5.86
N THR A 762 -37.68 -7.20 7.09
CA THR A 762 -36.53 -6.63 7.81
C THR A 762 -35.29 -7.47 7.53
N ASN A 763 -34.27 -6.87 6.93
CA ASN A 763 -33.02 -7.56 6.61
C ASN A 763 -31.89 -7.29 7.59
N PHE A 764 -32.00 -6.24 8.40
CA PHE A 764 -30.93 -5.83 9.30
C PHE A 764 -31.50 -5.44 10.65
N CYS A 765 -30.78 -5.79 11.72
CA CYS A 765 -31.08 -5.35 13.08
C CYS A 765 -29.79 -4.85 13.72
N TRP A 766 -29.84 -3.65 14.32
CA TRP A 766 -28.80 -3.19 15.23
C TRP A 766 -29.20 -3.43 16.67
N MET A 767 -28.22 -3.80 17.48
CA MET A 767 -28.42 -4.00 18.90
C MET A 767 -27.15 -3.82 19.72
N ASN A 768 -27.33 -3.47 20.98
CA ASN A 768 -26.30 -3.60 22.00
C ASN A 768 -26.50 -4.89 22.79
N ILE A 769 -25.41 -5.42 23.31
CA ILE A 769 -25.38 -6.71 24.00
C ILE A 769 -24.87 -6.52 25.42
N ASP A 770 -25.25 -7.41 26.34
CA ASP A 770 -24.73 -7.39 27.70
C ASP A 770 -23.20 -7.51 27.70
N SER A 771 -22.53 -6.80 28.60
CA SER A 771 -21.05 -6.75 28.66
C SER A 771 -20.38 -8.13 28.86
N ASN A 772 -21.13 -9.10 29.38
CA ASN A 772 -20.66 -10.47 29.60
C ASN A 772 -21.12 -11.46 28.51
N ALA A 773 -21.95 -11.01 27.57
CA ALA A 773 -22.48 -11.86 26.50
C ALA A 773 -21.49 -11.99 25.35
N ASN A 774 -21.51 -13.15 24.69
CA ASN A 774 -20.69 -13.42 23.52
C ASN A 774 -21.53 -13.28 22.24
N ALA A 775 -21.13 -12.37 21.35
CA ALA A 775 -21.81 -12.13 20.07
C ALA A 775 -22.00 -13.41 19.24
N ASP A 776 -21.06 -14.35 19.26
CA ASP A 776 -21.17 -15.62 18.53
C ASP A 776 -22.24 -16.55 19.13
N GLN A 777 -22.44 -16.52 20.46
CA GLN A 777 -23.50 -17.29 21.13
C GLN A 777 -24.88 -16.70 20.82
N ILE A 778 -25.00 -15.37 20.85
CA ILE A 778 -26.22 -14.66 20.46
C ILE A 778 -26.55 -14.99 18.99
N ALA A 779 -25.56 -14.91 18.10
CA ALA A 779 -25.73 -15.26 16.70
C ALA A 779 -26.20 -16.71 16.51
N ALA A 780 -25.62 -17.66 17.23
CA ALA A 780 -26.04 -19.05 17.21
C ALA A 780 -27.49 -19.24 17.69
N ALA A 781 -27.94 -18.46 18.67
CA ALA A 781 -29.31 -18.46 19.17
C ALA A 781 -30.31 -17.82 18.18
N MET A 782 -29.88 -16.83 17.39
CA MET A 782 -30.69 -16.19 16.35
C MET A 782 -30.78 -17.00 15.05
N ARG A 783 -29.81 -17.87 14.78
CA ARG A 783 -29.74 -18.66 13.54
C ARG A 783 -31.02 -19.46 13.22
N PRO A 784 -31.67 -20.17 14.17
CA PRO A 784 -32.90 -20.91 13.86
C PRO A 784 -34.05 -20.03 13.36
N ILE A 785 -34.12 -18.76 13.82
CA ILE A 785 -35.10 -17.78 13.36
C ILE A 785 -34.80 -17.33 11.92
N ALA A 786 -33.52 -17.18 11.59
CA ALA A 786 -33.08 -16.86 10.23
C ALA A 786 -33.29 -18.04 9.26
N ASP A 787 -32.92 -19.26 9.68
CA ASP A 787 -32.99 -20.47 8.85
C ASP A 787 -34.44 -20.87 8.50
N ARG A 788 -35.44 -20.55 9.34
CA ARG A 788 -36.85 -20.83 9.02
C ARG A 788 -37.50 -19.79 8.08
N ASN A 789 -36.85 -18.64 7.89
CA ASN A 789 -37.32 -17.55 7.04
C ASN A 789 -36.43 -17.39 5.78
N LEU A 790 -35.90 -18.51 5.26
CA LEU A 790 -35.10 -18.53 4.05
C LEU A 790 -35.92 -18.04 2.85
N GLY A 791 -35.57 -16.86 2.34
CA GLY A 791 -36.08 -16.32 1.08
C GLY A 791 -35.03 -16.30 -0.02
N PRO A 792 -35.34 -15.66 -1.17
CA PRO A 792 -34.37 -15.49 -2.25
C PRO A 792 -33.15 -14.70 -1.77
N VAL A 793 -32.00 -14.95 -2.40
CA VAL A 793 -30.76 -14.24 -2.13
C VAL A 793 -30.96 -12.76 -2.45
N GLN A 794 -30.59 -11.90 -1.50
CA GLN A 794 -30.71 -10.46 -1.67
C GLN A 794 -29.66 -9.93 -2.65
N PRO A 795 -29.96 -8.85 -3.40
CA PRO A 795 -28.94 -8.10 -4.12
C PRO A 795 -28.05 -7.44 -3.07
N VAL A 796 -26.93 -8.10 -2.77
CA VAL A 796 -25.85 -7.53 -1.96
C VAL A 796 -24.69 -7.32 -2.89
N ASN A 797 -24.02 -6.18 -2.80
CA ASN A 797 -22.74 -6.03 -3.44
C ASN A 797 -21.83 -7.12 -2.87
N GLY A 798 -21.35 -8.07 -3.70
CA GLY A 798 -20.41 -9.14 -3.31
C GLY A 798 -19.12 -8.61 -2.64
N GLN A 799 -18.96 -7.29 -2.57
CA GLN A 799 -18.05 -6.62 -1.65
C GLN A 799 -18.29 -6.92 -0.16
N GLY A 800 -19.44 -7.48 0.21
CA GLY A 800 -19.72 -8.01 1.55
C GLY A 800 -19.50 -9.53 1.68
N THR A 801 -19.34 -10.31 0.62
CA THR A 801 -19.23 -11.78 0.71
C THR A 801 -17.81 -12.29 1.00
N TRP A 802 -16.85 -11.39 1.16
CA TRP A 802 -15.50 -11.77 1.60
C TRP A 802 -15.54 -12.25 3.06
N GLU A 803 -14.66 -13.19 3.45
CA GLU A 803 -14.37 -13.62 4.84
C GLU A 803 -13.94 -12.46 5.79
N TYR A 804 -14.08 -11.20 5.37
CA TYR A 804 -13.57 -10.00 6.00
C TYR A 804 -14.71 -9.17 6.60
N GLY A 805 -14.80 -9.19 7.92
CA GLY A 805 -15.53 -8.21 8.74
C GLY A 805 -16.74 -8.77 9.48
N ALA A 806 -17.36 -9.80 8.90
CA ALA A 806 -18.52 -10.46 9.46
C ALA A 806 -18.27 -11.97 9.64
N THR A 807 -18.96 -12.58 10.58
CA THR A 807 -19.05 -14.02 10.78
C THR A 807 -20.37 -14.52 10.21
N MET A 808 -20.30 -15.55 9.37
CA MET A 808 -21.48 -16.23 8.83
C MET A 808 -21.89 -17.35 9.78
N PHE A 809 -23.19 -17.45 10.04
CA PHE A 809 -23.80 -18.49 10.86
C PHE A 809 -24.82 -19.23 10.00
N GLY A 810 -24.39 -20.36 9.44
CA GLY A 810 -25.15 -21.02 8.37
C GLY A 810 -25.20 -20.17 7.10
N ASP A 811 -26.24 -20.38 6.31
CA ASP A 811 -26.44 -19.70 5.01
C ASP A 811 -27.28 -18.42 5.11
N SER A 812 -27.97 -18.21 6.24
CA SER A 812 -29.02 -17.21 6.41
C SER A 812 -28.57 -16.00 7.22
N LEU A 813 -27.65 -16.17 8.17
CA LEU A 813 -27.34 -15.17 9.18
C LEU A 813 -25.89 -14.68 9.08
N ARG A 814 -25.72 -13.37 9.10
CA ARG A 814 -24.43 -12.71 9.13
C ARG A 814 -24.37 -11.75 10.31
N VAL A 815 -23.26 -11.77 11.04
CA VAL A 815 -23.04 -10.89 12.20
C VAL A 815 -21.78 -10.08 12.02
N SER A 816 -21.86 -8.78 12.30
CA SER A 816 -20.73 -7.85 12.26
C SER A 816 -20.63 -7.10 13.58
N THR A 817 -19.44 -7.03 14.16
CA THR A 817 -19.16 -6.28 15.39
C THR A 817 -18.14 -5.18 15.12
N PRO A 818 -18.20 -4.01 15.79
CA PRO A 818 -17.22 -2.94 15.63
C PRO A 818 -15.78 -3.40 15.88
N GLN A 819 -15.57 -4.25 16.89
CA GLN A 819 -14.26 -4.82 17.19
C GLN A 819 -13.77 -5.73 16.06
N GLY A 820 -14.63 -6.62 15.54
CA GLY A 820 -14.30 -7.52 14.44
C GLY A 820 -14.00 -6.78 13.13
N VAL A 821 -14.61 -5.61 12.92
CA VAL A 821 -14.24 -4.69 11.85
C VAL A 821 -12.87 -4.08 12.13
N ARG A 822 -12.68 -3.42 13.30
CA ARG A 822 -11.42 -2.75 13.69
C ARG A 822 -10.19 -3.66 13.61
N GLU A 823 -10.28 -4.90 14.10
CA GLU A 823 -9.18 -5.86 14.03
C GLU A 823 -8.77 -6.15 12.58
N ARG A 824 -9.75 -6.32 11.69
CA ARG A 824 -9.48 -6.59 10.27
C ARG A 824 -8.98 -5.35 9.52
N ILE A 825 -9.43 -4.16 9.90
CA ILE A 825 -8.82 -2.89 9.45
C ILE A 825 -7.33 -2.91 9.78
N MET A 826 -7.00 -3.18 11.04
CA MET A 826 -5.64 -3.13 11.54
C MET A 826 -4.75 -4.22 10.95
N LEU A 827 -5.27 -5.43 10.73
CA LEU A 827 -4.52 -6.50 10.06
C LEU A 827 -4.16 -6.11 8.62
N ARG A 828 -5.17 -5.71 7.81
CA ARG A 828 -4.94 -5.41 6.40
C ARG A 828 -4.12 -4.15 6.18
N ALA A 829 -4.46 -3.08 6.90
CA ALA A 829 -3.71 -1.85 6.84
C ALA A 829 -2.31 -2.03 7.42
N GLY A 830 -2.18 -2.83 8.49
CA GLY A 830 -0.90 -3.18 9.09
C GLY A 830 0.05 -3.85 8.09
N ASP A 831 -0.44 -4.83 7.32
CA ASP A 831 0.35 -5.49 6.27
C ASP A 831 0.82 -4.51 5.19
N MET A 832 -0.08 -3.62 4.75
CA MET A 832 0.24 -2.61 3.73
C MET A 832 1.26 -1.59 4.26
N ILE A 833 1.03 -1.06 5.46
CA ILE A 833 1.93 -0.12 6.13
C ILE A 833 3.30 -0.77 6.38
N TRP A 834 3.32 -2.05 6.76
CA TRP A 834 4.55 -2.82 6.94
C TRP A 834 5.31 -3.00 5.63
N ALA A 835 4.61 -3.35 4.54
CA ALA A 835 5.22 -3.46 3.22
C ALA A 835 5.89 -2.15 2.78
N MET A 836 5.25 -1.01 3.04
CA MET A 836 5.81 0.33 2.77
C MET A 836 7.05 0.65 3.62
N CYS A 837 7.18 0.04 4.80
CA CYS A 837 8.30 0.25 5.72
C CYS A 837 9.53 -0.60 5.45
N GLN A 838 9.44 -1.63 4.60
CA GLN A 838 10.55 -2.53 4.30
C GLN A 838 11.73 -1.78 3.68
N LEU A 839 11.47 -0.86 2.75
CA LEU A 839 12.49 -0.05 2.09
C LEU A 839 13.24 0.88 3.08
N PRO A 840 12.56 1.74 3.87
CA PRO A 840 13.21 2.51 4.93
C PRO A 840 14.04 1.69 5.90
N LEU A 841 13.56 0.52 6.33
CA LEU A 841 14.29 -0.37 7.24
C LEU A 841 15.54 -0.98 6.59
N LEU A 842 15.48 -1.32 5.30
CA LEU A 842 16.63 -1.80 4.56
C LEU A 842 17.66 -0.67 4.36
N THR A 843 17.21 0.56 4.10
CA THR A 843 18.11 1.72 4.07
C THR A 843 18.74 1.99 5.44
N LEU A 844 17.98 1.82 6.54
CA LEU A 844 18.53 1.89 7.90
C LEU A 844 19.65 0.85 8.11
N LEU A 845 19.46 -0.38 7.65
CA LEU A 845 20.48 -1.43 7.69
C LEU A 845 21.74 -1.02 6.90
N ILE A 846 21.59 -0.53 5.67
CA ILE A 846 22.71 -0.11 4.82
C ILE A 846 23.47 1.06 5.47
N THR A 847 22.75 2.08 5.94
CA THR A 847 23.34 3.29 6.54
C THR A 847 24.04 3.00 7.87
N SER A 848 23.64 1.94 8.60
CA SER A 848 24.33 1.49 9.80
C SER A 848 25.77 1.02 9.54
N LEU A 849 26.12 0.56 8.33
CA LEU A 849 27.50 0.26 7.96
C LEU A 849 28.37 1.53 7.93
N GLY A 850 27.77 2.67 7.59
CA GLY A 850 28.41 3.98 7.69
C GLY A 850 28.74 4.37 9.13
N VAL A 851 27.91 3.95 10.09
CA VAL A 851 28.16 4.13 11.53
C VAL A 851 29.35 3.29 11.96
N ALA A 852 29.43 2.02 11.53
CA ALA A 852 30.59 1.16 11.81
C ALA A 852 31.90 1.80 11.33
N ASN A 853 31.89 2.37 10.11
CA ASN A 853 33.06 3.08 9.58
C ASN A 853 33.40 4.30 10.44
N THR A 854 32.37 5.05 10.84
CA THR A 854 32.52 6.23 11.69
C THR A 854 33.15 5.85 13.02
N ILE A 855 32.66 4.84 13.73
CA ILE A 855 33.18 4.39 15.02
C ILE A 855 34.59 3.82 14.88
N ALA A 856 34.81 2.90 13.92
CA ALA A 856 36.12 2.28 13.70
C ALA A 856 37.23 3.32 13.52
N ALA A 857 36.88 4.44 12.92
CA ALA A 857 37.80 5.48 12.60
C ALA A 857 37.91 6.55 13.70
N SER A 858 36.84 6.75 14.49
CA SER A 858 36.88 7.47 15.76
C SER A 858 37.91 6.85 16.71
N VAL A 859 37.85 5.53 16.82
CA VAL A 859 38.77 4.73 17.63
C VAL A 859 40.20 4.87 17.10
N ARG A 860 40.42 4.84 15.78
CA ARG A 860 41.76 5.06 15.19
C ARG A 860 42.37 6.41 15.58
N ALA A 861 41.59 7.48 15.50
CA ALA A 861 42.05 8.83 15.83
C ALA A 861 42.45 8.97 17.31
N ARG A 862 41.89 8.14 18.20
CA ARG A 862 42.12 8.17 19.66
C ARG A 862 42.95 7.00 20.18
N ARG A 863 43.62 6.23 19.31
CA ARG A 863 44.40 5.04 19.73
C ARG A 863 45.46 5.36 20.77
N TRP A 864 46.13 6.50 20.65
CA TRP A 864 47.12 6.93 21.63
C TRP A 864 46.49 7.17 23.01
N GLU A 865 45.38 7.91 23.06
CA GLU A 865 44.63 8.20 24.30
C GLU A 865 44.15 6.91 24.97
N LEU A 866 43.61 5.97 24.17
CA LEU A 866 43.19 4.66 24.67
C LEU A 866 44.38 3.82 25.16
N GLY A 867 45.55 3.93 24.53
CA GLY A 867 46.79 3.30 24.96
C GLY A 867 47.30 3.84 26.30
N VAL A 868 47.28 5.17 26.47
CA VAL A 868 47.61 5.84 27.73
C VAL A 868 46.64 5.43 28.82
N TRP A 869 45.33 5.45 28.54
CA TRP A 869 44.32 5.02 29.51
C TRP A 869 44.54 3.58 29.98
N ARG A 870 44.92 2.68 29.08
CA ARG A 870 45.26 1.30 29.42
C ARG A 870 46.60 1.15 30.15
N ALA A 871 47.57 2.02 29.90
CA ALA A 871 48.86 2.03 30.60
C ALA A 871 48.74 2.50 32.06
N ILE A 872 47.82 3.43 32.34
CA ILE A 872 47.53 3.93 33.71
C ILE A 872 46.52 3.00 34.44
N GLY A 873 46.28 1.79 33.95
CA GLY A 873 45.46 0.78 34.64
C GLY A 873 43.99 0.66 34.20
N GLY A 874 43.58 1.33 33.11
CA GLY A 874 42.25 1.16 32.53
C GLY A 874 41.96 -0.28 32.07
N THR A 875 40.85 -0.85 32.51
CA THR A 875 40.49 -2.25 32.18
C THR A 875 40.07 -2.41 30.72
N ARG A 876 40.24 -3.62 30.16
CA ARG A 876 39.78 -3.96 28.79
C ARG A 876 38.28 -3.70 28.63
N SER A 877 37.49 -4.00 29.67
CA SER A 877 36.05 -3.77 29.68
C SER A 877 35.68 -2.28 29.76
N ALA A 878 36.50 -1.42 30.38
CA ALA A 878 36.27 0.02 30.38
C ALA A 878 36.45 0.61 28.97
N VAL A 879 37.50 0.21 28.24
CA VAL A 879 37.73 0.60 26.84
C VAL A 879 36.63 0.09 25.91
N ALA A 880 36.19 -1.16 26.08
CA ALA A 880 35.08 -1.69 25.28
C ALA A 880 33.77 -0.92 25.55
N ARG A 881 33.44 -0.66 26.82
CA ARG A 881 32.23 0.09 27.20
C ARG A 881 32.24 1.53 26.72
N SER A 882 33.40 2.20 26.68
CA SER A 882 33.49 3.57 26.14
C SER A 882 33.20 3.63 24.65
N ILE A 883 33.67 2.66 23.88
CA ILE A 883 33.40 2.57 22.43
C ILE A 883 31.93 2.20 22.16
N LEU A 884 31.37 1.30 22.97
CA LEU A 884 29.93 0.98 22.91
C LEU A 884 29.06 2.18 23.30
N ALA A 885 29.49 2.99 24.27
CA ALA A 885 28.80 4.22 24.66
C ALA A 885 28.77 5.24 23.51
N GLU A 886 29.86 5.35 22.73
CA GLU A 886 29.90 6.21 21.55
C GLU A 886 28.86 5.75 20.50
N GLY A 887 28.82 4.45 20.19
CA GLY A 887 27.83 3.89 19.27
C GLY A 887 26.39 4.07 19.74
N LEU A 888 26.13 3.83 21.03
CA LEU A 888 24.82 4.03 21.64
C LEU A 888 24.38 5.49 21.60
N LEU A 889 25.30 6.43 21.86
CA LEU A 889 24.98 7.85 21.83
C LEU A 889 24.68 8.34 20.40
N ILE A 890 25.41 7.84 19.38
CA ILE A 890 25.06 8.08 17.97
C ILE A 890 23.66 7.56 17.66
N GLY A 891 23.34 6.33 18.10
CA GLY A 891 22.02 5.72 17.90
C GLY A 891 20.89 6.51 18.57
N LEU A 892 21.09 6.97 19.81
CA LEU A 892 20.12 7.78 20.54
C LEU A 892 19.88 9.14 19.87
N VAL A 893 20.94 9.81 19.41
CA VAL A 893 20.81 11.05 18.63
C VAL A 893 20.03 10.81 17.35
N ALA A 894 20.37 9.77 16.60
CA ALA A 894 19.66 9.42 15.38
C ALA A 894 18.18 9.14 15.65
N CYS A 895 17.86 8.41 16.73
CA CYS A 895 16.49 8.16 17.17
C CYS A 895 15.73 9.45 17.48
N LEU A 896 16.33 10.39 18.22
CA LEU A 896 15.71 11.66 18.56
C LEU A 896 15.40 12.51 17.33
N ILE A 897 16.36 12.66 16.43
CA ILE A 897 16.19 13.42 15.19
C ILE A 897 15.15 12.73 14.28
N SER A 898 15.22 11.41 14.15
CA SER A 898 14.29 10.62 13.32
C SER A 898 12.86 10.66 13.85
N LEU A 899 12.68 10.61 15.17
CA LEU A 899 11.37 10.70 15.79
C LEU A 899 10.75 12.08 15.52
N ALA A 900 11.52 13.15 15.73
CA ALA A 900 11.06 14.51 15.47
C ALA A 900 10.74 14.74 13.98
N PHE A 901 11.65 14.36 13.08
CA PHE A 901 11.43 14.46 11.64
C PHE A 901 10.25 13.62 11.18
N GLY A 902 10.18 12.36 11.61
CA GLY A 902 9.15 11.42 11.18
C GLY A 902 7.77 11.78 11.68
N VAL A 903 7.62 12.21 12.94
CA VAL A 903 6.32 12.67 13.46
C VAL A 903 5.86 13.93 12.72
N LEU A 904 6.75 14.90 12.49
CA LEU A 904 6.39 16.13 11.81
C LEU A 904 6.06 15.91 10.32
N GLU A 905 6.81 15.04 9.64
CA GLU A 905 6.52 14.67 8.26
C GLU A 905 5.23 13.86 8.16
N GLY A 906 5.02 12.90 9.07
CA GLY A 906 3.79 12.13 9.14
C GLY A 906 2.57 13.02 9.33
N TRP A 907 2.69 14.04 10.18
CA TRP A 907 1.64 15.05 10.40
C TRP A 907 1.41 15.95 9.18
N CYS A 908 2.46 16.45 8.53
CA CYS A 908 2.29 17.19 7.26
C CYS A 908 1.64 16.32 6.18
N GLY A 909 2.05 15.05 6.09
CA GLY A 909 1.47 14.06 5.19
C GLY A 909 -0.02 13.81 5.48
N THR A 910 -0.44 13.80 6.75
CA THR A 910 -1.87 13.68 7.10
C THR A 910 -2.65 14.90 6.66
N GLY A 911 -2.10 16.11 6.88
CA GLY A 911 -2.70 17.36 6.40
C GLY A 911 -2.88 17.40 4.90
N VAL A 912 -1.86 17.02 4.12
CA VAL A 912 -1.95 16.98 2.64
C VAL A 912 -2.97 15.96 2.17
N SER A 913 -3.09 14.83 2.87
CA SER A 913 -4.01 13.76 2.49
C SER A 913 -5.48 14.19 2.54
N GLN A 914 -5.84 15.16 3.38
CA GLN A 914 -7.21 15.72 3.45
C GLN A 914 -7.65 16.35 2.11
N TYR A 915 -6.69 16.85 1.32
CA TYR A 915 -6.92 17.47 0.01
C TYR A 915 -6.79 16.47 -1.15
N VAL A 916 -6.42 15.21 -0.88
CA VAL A 916 -6.24 14.17 -1.89
C VAL A 916 -7.36 13.13 -1.76
N SER A 917 -8.33 13.23 -2.67
CA SER A 917 -9.16 12.18 -3.29
C SER A 917 -9.67 10.96 -2.48
N PHE A 918 -8.82 10.21 -1.78
CA PHE A 918 -9.23 9.05 -1.00
C PHE A 918 -9.81 9.44 0.38
N PHE A 919 -9.38 10.59 0.92
CA PHE A 919 -9.72 11.05 2.28
C PHE A 919 -10.53 12.36 2.30
N GLY A 920 -10.98 12.83 1.12
CA GLY A 920 -11.50 14.19 0.89
C GLY A 920 -12.39 14.72 2.01
N GLY A 921 -11.92 15.79 2.66
CA GLY A 921 -12.64 16.52 3.71
C GLY A 921 -12.66 15.88 5.11
N LEU A 922 -12.15 14.66 5.29
CA LEU A 922 -12.10 14.02 6.61
C LEU A 922 -10.87 14.51 7.38
N GLU A 923 -11.09 15.14 8.53
CA GLU A 923 -10.03 15.46 9.46
C GLU A 923 -9.39 14.17 9.99
N THR A 924 -8.07 14.05 9.80
CA THR A 924 -7.30 12.88 10.23
C THR A 924 -6.58 13.22 11.54
N PRO A 925 -6.88 12.54 12.65
CA PRO A 925 -6.18 12.78 13.90
C PRO A 925 -4.72 12.31 13.79
N LEU A 926 -3.82 13.01 14.46
CA LEU A 926 -2.43 12.58 14.57
C LEU A 926 -2.33 11.39 15.54
N VAL A 927 -2.08 10.20 15.00
CA VAL A 927 -1.89 8.97 15.77
C VAL A 927 -0.42 8.57 15.72
N VAL A 928 0.25 8.56 16.88
CA VAL A 928 1.64 8.12 17.02
C VAL A 928 1.68 6.69 17.59
N PRO A 929 2.00 5.66 16.79
CA PRO A 929 1.95 4.26 17.23
C PRO A 929 3.21 3.87 18.03
N TRP A 930 3.32 4.36 19.26
CA TRP A 930 4.52 4.23 20.11
C TRP A 930 5.08 2.80 20.22
N SER A 931 4.20 1.79 20.35
CA SER A 931 4.61 0.38 20.45
C SER A 931 5.33 -0.11 19.20
N ARG A 932 4.86 0.30 18.01
CA ARG A 932 5.48 -0.04 16.73
C ARG A 932 6.76 0.76 16.51
N LEU A 933 6.73 2.06 16.81
CA LEU A 933 7.92 2.90 16.71
C LEU A 933 9.07 2.39 17.61
N ALA A 934 8.75 1.90 18.81
CA ALA A 934 9.75 1.33 19.73
C ALA A 934 10.56 0.20 19.09
N SER A 935 9.95 -0.62 18.22
CA SER A 935 10.66 -1.69 17.49
C SER A 935 11.69 -1.14 16.50
N GLY A 936 11.34 -0.11 15.71
CA GLY A 936 12.25 0.53 14.76
C GLY A 936 13.37 1.30 15.46
N LEU A 937 13.05 2.04 16.52
CA LEU A 937 14.02 2.74 17.36
C LEU A 937 14.99 1.75 18.03
N GLY A 938 14.45 0.64 18.56
CA GLY A 938 15.23 -0.45 19.15
C GLY A 938 16.16 -1.11 18.14
N ALA A 939 15.68 -1.38 16.92
CA ALA A 939 16.48 -1.91 15.83
C ALA A 939 17.63 -0.96 15.44
N ALA A 940 17.39 0.36 15.37
CA ALA A 940 18.43 1.34 15.08
C ALA A 940 19.52 1.36 16.16
N ILE A 941 19.13 1.32 17.44
CA ILE A 941 20.07 1.23 18.56
C ILE A 941 20.89 -0.06 18.49
N LEU A 942 20.23 -1.19 18.25
CA LEU A 942 20.87 -2.50 18.10
C LEU A 942 21.90 -2.48 16.98
N LEU A 943 21.56 -1.95 15.81
CA LEU A 943 22.47 -1.82 14.66
C LEU A 943 23.69 -0.94 14.99
N CYS A 944 23.50 0.16 15.73
CA CYS A 944 24.61 1.02 16.16
C CYS A 944 25.54 0.31 17.16
N LEU A 945 24.99 -0.50 18.06
CA LEU A 945 25.76 -1.32 18.98
C LEU A 945 26.53 -2.42 18.24
N LEU A 946 25.88 -3.14 17.32
CA LEU A 946 26.51 -4.15 16.47
C LEU A 946 27.67 -3.55 15.65
N ALA A 947 27.48 -2.36 15.08
CA ALA A 947 28.51 -1.61 14.38
C ALA A 947 29.71 -1.25 15.26
N ALA A 948 29.50 -1.04 16.57
CA ALA A 948 30.54 -0.73 17.54
C ALA A 948 31.26 -1.98 18.10
N LEU A 949 30.65 -3.17 18.03
CA LEU A 949 31.19 -4.40 18.63
C LEU A 949 32.59 -4.76 18.11
N TRP A 950 32.79 -4.75 16.78
CA TRP A 950 34.08 -5.13 16.20
C TRP A 950 35.21 -4.14 16.59
N PRO A 951 35.05 -2.82 16.45
CA PRO A 951 36.03 -1.85 16.96
C PRO A 951 36.26 -1.96 18.47
N ALA A 952 35.22 -2.19 19.27
CA ALA A 952 35.33 -2.33 20.72
C ALA A 952 36.13 -3.58 21.11
N TYR A 953 35.83 -4.72 20.49
CA TYR A 953 36.50 -5.99 20.75
C TYR A 953 37.98 -5.97 20.33
N SER A 954 38.25 -5.55 19.09
CA SER A 954 39.62 -5.52 18.55
C SER A 954 40.54 -4.58 19.34
N THR A 955 40.02 -3.40 19.73
CA THR A 955 40.82 -2.38 20.44
C THR A 955 41.01 -2.73 21.91
N SER A 956 40.00 -3.27 22.58
CA SER A 956 40.09 -3.67 23.99
C SER A 956 41.05 -4.84 24.23
N ARG A 957 41.38 -5.62 23.20
CA ARG A 957 42.38 -6.71 23.28
C ARG A 957 43.78 -6.33 22.82
N SER A 958 43.94 -5.23 22.08
CA SER A 958 45.23 -4.76 21.60
C SER A 958 46.19 -4.45 22.75
N GLU A 959 47.48 -4.75 22.66
CA GLU A 959 48.40 -4.45 23.78
C GLU A 959 48.56 -2.92 23.97
N PRO A 960 48.72 -2.41 25.21
CA PRO A 960 48.89 -0.98 25.45
C PRO A 960 50.06 -0.39 24.66
N LEU A 961 51.17 -1.13 24.58
CA LEU A 961 52.34 -0.71 23.80
C LEU A 961 52.02 -0.57 22.30
N THR A 962 51.27 -1.52 21.74
CA THR A 962 50.83 -1.48 20.34
C THR A 962 49.94 -0.27 20.08
N LEU A 963 49.01 0.04 20.99
CA LEU A 963 48.13 1.21 20.88
C LEU A 963 48.94 2.53 20.92
N LEU A 964 49.93 2.62 21.81
CA LEU A 964 50.81 3.78 21.93
C LEU A 964 51.70 3.97 20.68
N GLN A 965 52.29 2.88 20.17
CA GLN A 965 53.13 2.91 18.95
C GLN A 965 52.31 3.32 17.72
N GLN A 966 51.13 2.72 17.52
CA GLN A 966 50.25 3.04 16.40
C GLN A 966 49.69 4.46 16.49
N GLY A 967 49.41 4.95 17.70
CA GLY A 967 48.94 6.31 17.93
C GLY A 967 50.02 7.37 17.65
N ARG A 968 51.28 7.11 18.03
CA ARG A 968 52.42 7.99 17.71
C ARG A 968 52.72 8.08 16.22
N ALA A 969 52.57 6.99 15.47
CA ALA A 969 52.80 7.00 14.02
C ALA A 969 51.76 7.84 13.23
N MET A 970 50.65 8.23 13.86
CA MET A 970 49.61 9.09 13.27
C MET A 970 49.74 10.57 13.66
N MET A 971 50.51 10.90 14.70
CA MET A 971 50.87 12.29 15.05
C MET A 971 52.08 12.72 14.22
#